data_AF-D2VXT3-F1
#
_entry.id   AF-D2VXT3-F1
#
_cell.length_a   1.000
_cell.length_b   1.000
_cell.length_c   1.000
_cell.angle_alpha   90.00
_cell.angle_beta   90.00
_cell.angle_gamma   90.00
#
_symmetry.space_group_name_H-M   'P 1'
#
loop_
_entity.id
_entity.type
_entity.pdbx_description
1 polymer ?
#
loop_
_entity_poly.entity_id
_entity_poly.type
_entity_poly.pdbx_seq_one_letter_code
_entity_poly.pdbx_strand_id
1 'polypeptide(L)'
;MSSIRSIYLLSTNPLKLPEYVRNFDRYGVRVVIRDPKDFDTDQKKLEFLQQNTSAICFICDQMDLFKKGTSERAKLEHLELVESSTELTVWQLNKEKDALVKKVFKNVQYGFIDLSRKKPNLLRKTVFGWDDVFVNLYSGKSNLDQIESGGSKISSRDMAISEYIKERFYYSKRKDLNFTPQNITERTIDFRKSVLTYFEGHNLYNNESTRKYKITNVWKTVVNDGLVFKSSKNRRENNYFSTLLNPALPLVSKRDPIHETTFQMHDCGHFCILELIYTGYESTELQKLVYIAFRMISEAVTMMMADVLFIHALKMQGIEFVPFFVEDYKWNANNYQNMETRKEEIKKWWDSVEHVRHYTPEIRFLTIDEFIAHMENYTPSELTSLHTDEIVDIVFETVWQEMVKPVFEKDTIEVLPEERRNFNTFVRYMCGQLAIFSAFETPESSIYRDGILKFIKEKAKTKTMTIDEIENAETFFGAYVDLLAQKNMITYDDASTYKEIYPMFEPCYVFYDENKSYYDSLSNVYKRLFKIPHRIIIMGLPGCGKGTQSKLIAEKYGLVHISTGDLVREVISKQTELGKKCEAIINTGGLLPDELINPIFLDRILKEDCKTKGWILDGYPRTTSNLEFVRANRLNVTGVIFLTLDDDTAIERQCGRITDPLTGAIYHSKFLPPTEEIRERLVKRATDNEEKAKIRVKVYHDEMDQAFDWFPEEISHKIDATPSPEEVFEAIKKLL
;
A
#
# COMPACT_ATOMS: atom_id res chain seq x y z
N MET A 1 -4.74 -34.13 8.35
CA MET A 1 -3.70 -33.86 7.33
C MET A 1 -4.40 -33.53 6.02
N SER A 2 -4.38 -32.27 5.55
CA SER A 2 -5.00 -31.92 4.27
C SER A 2 -4.19 -32.55 3.12
N SER A 3 -4.81 -33.37 2.28
CA SER A 3 -4.17 -33.94 1.09
C SER A 3 -3.70 -32.82 0.16
N ILE A 4 -2.41 -32.81 -0.20
CA ILE A 4 -1.83 -31.84 -1.14
C ILE A 4 -2.56 -31.95 -2.49
N ARG A 5 -3.17 -30.86 -2.95
CA ARG A 5 -3.90 -30.83 -4.22
C ARG A 5 -2.92 -30.76 -5.39
N SER A 6 -3.24 -31.45 -6.49
CA SER A 6 -2.33 -31.58 -7.64
C SER A 6 -3.01 -31.24 -8.97
N ILE A 7 -2.27 -30.57 -9.86
CA ILE A 7 -2.61 -30.41 -11.28
C ILE A 7 -1.69 -31.31 -12.11
N TYR A 8 -2.26 -31.89 -13.16
CA TYR A 8 -1.54 -32.78 -14.06
C TYR A 8 -1.29 -32.10 -15.41
N LEU A 9 -0.03 -31.72 -15.66
CA LEU A 9 0.40 -31.13 -16.92
C LEU A 9 0.67 -32.25 -17.93
N LEU A 10 -0.14 -32.32 -18.99
CA LEU A 10 0.04 -33.25 -20.10
C LEU A 10 1.08 -32.69 -21.08
N SER A 11 2.32 -33.15 -20.96
CA SER A 11 3.39 -32.76 -21.90
C SER A 11 4.53 -33.76 -21.91
N THR A 12 5.11 -33.99 -23.08
CA THR A 12 6.37 -34.73 -23.25
C THR A 12 7.60 -33.86 -23.07
N ASN A 13 7.45 -32.53 -22.96
CA ASN A 13 8.56 -31.59 -22.78
C ASN A 13 8.79 -31.31 -21.28
N PRO A 14 9.82 -31.91 -20.65
CA PRO A 14 10.07 -31.71 -19.22
C PRO A 14 10.46 -30.27 -18.87
N LEU A 15 10.91 -29.47 -19.84
CA LEU A 15 11.29 -28.07 -19.64
C LEU A 15 10.09 -27.16 -19.33
N LYS A 16 8.85 -27.61 -19.59
CA LYS A 16 7.64 -26.85 -19.21
C LYS A 16 7.39 -26.89 -17.71
N LEU A 17 7.81 -27.95 -17.00
CA LEU A 17 7.45 -28.18 -15.61
C LEU A 17 7.87 -27.02 -14.68
N PRO A 18 9.10 -26.48 -14.74
CA PRO A 18 9.49 -25.34 -13.90
C PRO A 18 8.63 -24.08 -14.09
N GLU A 19 8.20 -23.76 -15.32
CA GLU A 19 7.32 -22.61 -15.59
C GLU A 19 5.95 -22.79 -14.93
N TYR A 20 5.38 -24.00 -14.98
CA TYR A 20 4.11 -24.30 -14.31
C TYR A 20 4.26 -24.34 -12.78
N VAL A 21 5.29 -25.01 -12.26
CA VAL A 21 5.55 -25.07 -10.81
C VAL A 21 5.63 -23.66 -10.23
N ARG A 22 6.39 -22.76 -10.87
CA ARG A 22 6.48 -21.34 -10.46
C ARG A 22 5.11 -20.67 -10.33
N ASN A 23 4.20 -20.94 -11.25
CA ASN A 23 2.88 -20.31 -11.28
C ASN A 23 1.91 -20.87 -10.23
N PHE A 24 2.00 -22.18 -9.92
CA PHE A 24 1.03 -22.89 -9.06
C PHE A 24 1.52 -23.18 -7.63
N ASP A 25 2.83 -23.25 -7.38
CA ASP A 25 3.42 -23.58 -6.07
C ASP A 25 2.98 -22.60 -4.97
N ARG A 26 2.87 -21.31 -5.32
CA ARG A 26 2.35 -20.24 -4.44
C ARG A 26 0.91 -20.45 -3.95
N TYR A 27 0.14 -21.33 -4.59
CA TYR A 27 -1.22 -21.70 -4.18
C TYR A 27 -1.27 -23.04 -3.42
N GLY A 28 -0.13 -23.61 -3.05
CA GLY A 28 -0.04 -24.93 -2.42
C GLY A 28 -0.51 -26.05 -3.34
N VAL A 29 -0.42 -25.84 -4.67
CA VAL A 29 -0.83 -26.80 -5.69
C VAL A 29 0.41 -27.43 -6.31
N ARG A 30 0.52 -28.75 -6.19
CA ARG A 30 1.61 -29.51 -6.79
C ARG A 30 1.35 -29.67 -8.30
N VAL A 31 2.34 -29.40 -9.13
CA VAL A 31 2.27 -29.71 -10.57
C VAL A 31 2.98 -31.03 -10.85
N VAL A 32 2.30 -31.93 -11.55
CA VAL A 32 2.81 -33.25 -11.93
C VAL A 32 2.76 -33.37 -13.45
N ILE A 33 3.90 -33.58 -14.09
CA ILE A 33 3.95 -33.83 -15.54
C ILE A 33 3.60 -35.29 -15.84
N ARG A 34 2.82 -35.51 -16.91
CA ARG A 34 2.42 -36.83 -17.43
C ARG A 34 2.52 -36.85 -18.94
N ASP A 35 2.79 -38.02 -19.51
CA ASP A 35 2.79 -38.19 -20.96
C ASP A 35 1.34 -38.05 -21.46
N PRO A 36 1.07 -37.18 -22.45
CA PRO A 36 -0.26 -37.07 -23.06
C PRO A 36 -0.83 -38.41 -23.55
N LYS A 37 0.01 -39.39 -23.93
CA LYS A 37 -0.42 -40.72 -24.38
C LYS A 37 -1.11 -41.53 -23.30
N ASP A 38 -0.73 -41.33 -22.03
CA ASP A 38 -1.35 -42.02 -20.90
C ASP A 38 -2.81 -41.56 -20.69
N PHE A 39 -3.16 -40.39 -21.22
CA PHE A 39 -4.46 -39.74 -21.07
C PHE A 39 -5.00 -39.23 -22.43
N ASP A 40 -4.87 -40.05 -23.47
CA ASP A 40 -5.23 -39.74 -24.86
C ASP A 40 -6.74 -39.52 -25.08
N THR A 41 -7.61 -40.16 -24.29
CA THR A 41 -9.06 -39.96 -24.35
C THR A 41 -9.59 -39.13 -23.19
N ASP A 42 -10.73 -38.47 -23.38
CA ASP A 42 -11.41 -37.74 -22.31
C ASP A 42 -12.00 -38.69 -21.26
N GLN A 43 -12.36 -39.91 -21.65
CA GLN A 43 -12.79 -40.95 -20.72
C GLN A 43 -11.68 -41.33 -19.71
N LYS A 44 -10.44 -41.54 -20.17
CA LYS A 44 -9.31 -41.82 -19.26
C LYS A 44 -9.03 -40.66 -18.29
N LYS A 45 -9.16 -39.41 -18.76
CA LYS A 45 -9.02 -38.22 -17.90
C LYS A 45 -10.12 -38.17 -16.85
N LEU A 46 -11.37 -38.46 -17.24
CA LEU A 46 -12.52 -38.49 -16.35
C LEU A 46 -12.36 -39.55 -15.26
N GLU A 47 -12.09 -40.80 -15.64
CA GLU A 47 -11.88 -41.92 -14.72
C GLU A 47 -10.76 -41.62 -13.71
N PHE A 48 -9.65 -41.02 -14.18
CA PHE A 48 -8.55 -40.62 -13.31
C PHE A 48 -8.95 -39.54 -12.31
N LEU A 49 -9.64 -38.48 -12.74
CA LEU A 49 -10.08 -37.40 -11.85
C LEU A 49 -11.15 -37.86 -10.85
N GLN A 50 -11.98 -38.83 -11.21
CA GLN A 50 -12.95 -39.47 -10.31
C GLN A 50 -12.24 -40.30 -9.22
N GLN A 51 -11.21 -41.06 -9.60
CA GLN A 51 -10.46 -41.94 -8.68
C GLN A 51 -9.48 -41.16 -7.78
N ASN A 52 -9.02 -39.98 -8.19
CA ASN A 52 -8.01 -39.20 -7.48
C ASN A 52 -8.60 -37.90 -6.91
N THR A 53 -9.11 -37.95 -5.67
CA THR A 53 -9.79 -36.83 -5.02
C THR A 53 -8.90 -35.59 -4.77
N SER A 54 -7.58 -35.75 -4.78
CA SER A 54 -6.60 -34.66 -4.71
C SER A 54 -6.26 -34.02 -6.06
N ALA A 55 -6.70 -34.62 -7.18
CA ALA A 55 -6.47 -34.09 -8.52
C ALA A 55 -7.46 -32.95 -8.82
N ILE A 56 -6.95 -31.79 -9.19
CA ILE A 56 -7.76 -30.62 -9.52
C ILE A 56 -8.22 -30.67 -10.97
N CYS A 57 -7.29 -30.89 -11.91
CA CYS A 57 -7.54 -30.90 -13.34
C CYS A 57 -6.34 -31.50 -14.12
N PHE A 58 -6.57 -31.75 -15.40
CA PHE A 58 -5.54 -31.87 -16.41
C PHE A 58 -5.38 -30.57 -17.16
N ILE A 59 -4.13 -30.22 -17.51
CA ILE A 59 -3.81 -29.05 -18.31
C ILE A 59 -2.92 -29.45 -19.49
N CYS A 60 -3.20 -28.93 -20.67
CA CYS A 60 -2.34 -29.00 -21.85
C CYS A 60 -2.26 -27.62 -22.49
N ASP A 61 -1.06 -27.18 -22.86
CA ASP A 61 -0.86 -25.93 -23.60
C ASP A 61 -0.27 -26.14 -24.98
N GLN A 62 -0.78 -25.33 -25.91
CA GLN A 62 -0.22 -25.14 -27.24
C GLN A 62 0.22 -23.69 -27.36
N MET A 63 1.49 -23.47 -27.70
CA MET A 63 2.06 -22.15 -27.86
C MET A 63 2.76 -22.09 -29.22
N ASP A 64 2.39 -21.10 -30.02
CA ASP A 64 2.91 -20.88 -31.36
C ASP A 64 3.25 -19.40 -31.58
N LEU A 65 4.16 -19.14 -32.52
CA LEU A 65 4.46 -17.80 -33.03
C LEU A 65 3.89 -17.67 -34.44
N PHE A 66 3.07 -16.65 -34.64
CA PHE A 66 2.49 -16.30 -35.93
C PHE A 66 3.08 -14.99 -36.42
N LYS A 67 3.11 -14.78 -37.74
CA LYS A 67 3.43 -13.46 -38.28
C LYS A 67 2.29 -12.49 -37.92
N LYS A 68 2.62 -11.29 -37.46
CA LYS A 68 1.62 -10.34 -36.94
C LYS A 68 0.55 -10.06 -37.99
N GLY A 69 -0.71 -10.29 -37.64
CA GLY A 69 -1.87 -10.05 -38.51
C GLY A 69 -2.15 -11.16 -39.54
N THR A 70 -1.49 -12.31 -39.46
CA THR A 70 -1.75 -13.47 -40.32
C THR A 70 -1.90 -14.76 -39.51
N SER A 71 -2.39 -15.83 -40.14
CA SER A 71 -2.43 -17.18 -39.54
C SER A 71 -1.20 -18.02 -39.92
N GLU A 72 -0.20 -17.42 -40.56
CA GLU A 72 1.03 -18.10 -40.97
C GLU A 72 2.03 -18.14 -39.80
N ARG A 73 2.69 -19.29 -39.59
CA ARG A 73 3.73 -19.40 -38.57
C ARG A 73 4.93 -18.52 -38.91
N ALA A 74 5.47 -17.85 -37.89
CA ALA A 74 6.64 -16.99 -38.03
C ALA A 74 7.86 -17.79 -38.51
N LYS A 75 8.64 -17.19 -39.42
CA LYS A 75 9.88 -17.81 -39.93
C LYS A 75 11.10 -17.51 -39.06
N LEU A 76 10.93 -16.68 -38.04
CA LEU A 76 11.97 -16.19 -37.13
C LEU A 76 13.03 -15.38 -37.87
N GLU A 77 12.60 -14.52 -38.79
CA GLU A 77 13.48 -13.59 -39.51
C GLU A 77 13.80 -12.36 -38.63
N HIS A 78 14.99 -11.74 -38.81
CA HIS A 78 15.37 -10.57 -38.00
C HIS A 78 14.42 -9.40 -38.24
N LEU A 79 13.94 -8.80 -37.14
CA LEU A 79 12.91 -7.78 -37.02
C LEU A 79 11.52 -8.20 -37.54
N GLU A 80 11.27 -9.50 -37.73
CA GLU A 80 9.93 -9.99 -38.08
C GLU A 80 8.96 -9.70 -36.92
N LEU A 81 7.90 -8.94 -37.20
CA LEU A 81 6.81 -8.71 -36.26
C LEU A 81 5.98 -9.98 -36.09
N VAL A 82 5.84 -10.43 -34.85
CA VAL A 82 5.22 -11.71 -34.53
C VAL A 82 4.21 -11.58 -33.41
N GLU A 83 3.30 -12.54 -33.39
CA GLU A 83 2.27 -12.74 -32.40
C GLU A 83 2.53 -14.07 -31.69
N SER A 84 2.82 -14.02 -30.39
CA SER A 84 2.96 -15.18 -29.53
C SER A 84 1.61 -15.55 -28.93
N SER A 85 1.00 -16.61 -29.45
CA SER A 85 -0.31 -17.08 -29.02
C SER A 85 -0.16 -18.35 -28.19
N THR A 86 -0.78 -18.36 -27.00
CA THR A 86 -0.91 -19.56 -26.17
C THR A 86 -2.38 -19.92 -25.97
N GLU A 87 -2.71 -21.17 -26.22
CA GLU A 87 -4.00 -21.78 -25.86
C GLU A 87 -3.78 -22.86 -24.80
N LEU A 88 -4.38 -22.65 -23.64
CA LEU A 88 -4.34 -23.52 -22.47
C LEU A 88 -5.67 -24.26 -22.36
N THR A 89 -5.66 -25.55 -22.67
CA THR A 89 -6.83 -26.41 -22.51
C THR A 89 -6.80 -27.06 -21.13
N VAL A 90 -7.89 -26.91 -20.38
CA VAL A 90 -8.07 -27.44 -19.03
C VAL A 90 -9.25 -28.40 -19.04
N TRP A 91 -9.02 -29.62 -18.54
CA TRP A 91 -10.07 -30.62 -18.32
C TRP A 91 -10.26 -30.85 -16.83
N GLN A 92 -11.50 -30.74 -16.37
CA GLN A 92 -11.83 -30.82 -14.96
C GLN A 92 -13.11 -31.62 -14.73
N LEU A 93 -13.17 -32.37 -13.62
CA LEU A 93 -14.38 -33.04 -13.20
C LEU A 93 -15.40 -32.04 -12.66
N ASN A 94 -16.59 -31.98 -13.28
CA ASN A 94 -17.77 -31.41 -12.67
C ASN A 94 -18.41 -32.47 -11.79
N LYS A 95 -18.31 -32.29 -10.47
CA LYS A 95 -18.77 -33.26 -9.47
C LYS A 95 -20.29 -33.42 -9.43
N GLU A 96 -21.05 -32.40 -9.82
CA GLU A 96 -22.53 -32.44 -9.80
C GLU A 96 -23.09 -33.23 -10.99
N LYS A 97 -22.42 -33.13 -12.14
CA LYS A 97 -22.82 -33.81 -13.38
C LYS A 97 -22.05 -35.11 -13.65
N ASP A 98 -21.12 -35.45 -12.76
CA ASP A 98 -20.14 -36.53 -12.89
C ASP A 98 -19.51 -36.63 -14.29
N ALA A 99 -19.16 -35.47 -14.83
CA ALA A 99 -18.75 -35.33 -16.23
C ALA A 99 -17.51 -34.44 -16.36
N LEU A 100 -16.74 -34.68 -17.43
CA LEU A 100 -15.57 -33.87 -17.74
C LEU A 100 -15.99 -32.55 -18.40
N VAL A 101 -15.58 -31.44 -17.81
CA VAL A 101 -15.72 -30.11 -18.37
C VAL A 101 -14.39 -29.69 -18.97
N LYS A 102 -14.43 -29.28 -20.24
CA LYS A 102 -13.28 -28.76 -20.98
C LYS A 102 -13.43 -27.25 -21.14
N LYS A 103 -12.38 -26.50 -20.79
CA LYS A 103 -12.30 -25.06 -20.99
C LYS A 103 -10.97 -24.67 -21.63
N VAL A 104 -10.99 -23.64 -22.46
CA VAL A 104 -9.79 -23.11 -23.13
C VAL A 104 -9.55 -21.69 -22.67
N PHE A 105 -8.32 -21.40 -22.25
CA PHE A 105 -7.84 -20.06 -21.93
C PHE A 105 -6.84 -19.65 -22.99
N LYS A 106 -7.08 -18.51 -23.65
CA LYS A 106 -6.22 -18.03 -24.73
C LYS A 106 -5.61 -16.69 -24.35
N ASN A 107 -4.33 -16.52 -24.66
CA ASN A 107 -3.68 -15.23 -24.54
C ASN A 107 -2.68 -15.01 -25.68
N VAL A 108 -2.53 -13.76 -26.05
CA VAL A 108 -1.73 -13.31 -27.19
C VAL A 108 -0.81 -12.19 -26.74
N GLN A 109 0.45 -12.27 -27.14
CA GLN A 109 1.45 -11.26 -26.85
C GLN A 109 2.17 -10.85 -28.13
N TYR A 110 2.27 -9.54 -28.38
CA TYR A 110 2.94 -9.02 -29.56
C TYR A 110 4.42 -8.76 -29.30
N GLY A 111 5.24 -9.06 -30.31
CA GLY A 111 6.68 -8.91 -30.26
C GLY A 111 7.29 -8.78 -31.65
N PHE A 112 8.61 -8.77 -31.69
CA PHE A 112 9.38 -8.97 -32.91
C PHE A 112 10.56 -9.90 -32.65
N ILE A 113 11.10 -10.51 -33.69
CA ILE A 113 12.24 -11.41 -33.59
C ILE A 113 13.54 -10.64 -33.78
N ASP A 114 14.33 -10.49 -32.73
CA ASP A 114 15.63 -9.85 -32.78
C ASP A 114 16.75 -10.91 -32.81
N LEU A 115 17.10 -11.39 -34.01
CA LEU A 115 18.22 -12.32 -34.19
C LEU A 115 19.58 -11.77 -33.73
N SER A 116 19.76 -10.46 -33.49
CA SER A 116 21.03 -9.94 -32.95
C SER A 116 21.24 -10.35 -31.49
N ARG A 117 20.15 -10.66 -30.78
CA ARG A 117 20.16 -11.16 -29.40
C ARG A 117 20.41 -12.67 -29.30
N LYS A 118 20.47 -13.35 -30.45
CA LYS A 118 20.67 -14.79 -30.52
C LYS A 118 21.99 -15.17 -29.86
N LYS A 119 21.94 -15.98 -28.80
CA LYS A 119 23.15 -16.39 -28.07
C LYS A 119 23.67 -17.74 -28.61
N PRO A 120 24.85 -17.79 -29.27
CA PRO A 120 25.32 -18.97 -30.00
C PRO A 120 25.69 -20.18 -29.11
N ASN A 121 25.96 -19.96 -27.81
CA ASN A 121 26.40 -21.01 -26.87
C ASN A 121 25.31 -21.50 -25.91
N LEU A 122 24.05 -21.07 -26.06
CA LEU A 122 22.95 -21.70 -25.34
C LEU A 122 22.71 -23.10 -25.95
N LEU A 123 23.15 -24.15 -25.24
CA LEU A 123 22.59 -25.49 -25.42
C LEU A 123 21.07 -25.34 -25.32
N ARG A 124 20.33 -25.51 -26.44
CA ARG A 124 18.87 -25.33 -26.54
C ARG A 124 18.14 -25.98 -25.36
N LYS A 125 17.90 -25.21 -24.28
CA LYS A 125 17.19 -25.64 -23.06
C LYS A 125 16.10 -24.65 -22.65
N THR A 126 15.70 -23.78 -23.55
CA THR A 126 14.46 -23.00 -23.43
C THR A 126 13.31 -23.81 -24.02
N VAL A 127 12.10 -23.64 -23.48
CA VAL A 127 10.95 -24.49 -23.82
C VAL A 127 10.64 -24.50 -25.33
N PHE A 128 10.85 -23.39 -26.04
CA PHE A 128 10.51 -23.26 -27.47
C PHE A 128 11.69 -22.92 -28.39
N GLY A 129 12.86 -22.58 -27.84
CA GLY A 129 14.07 -22.35 -28.63
C GLY A 129 14.16 -20.96 -29.30
N TRP A 130 13.27 -20.04 -28.94
CA TRP A 130 13.25 -18.66 -29.44
C TRP A 130 13.13 -17.60 -28.34
N ASP A 131 13.25 -17.99 -27.07
CA ASP A 131 13.10 -17.05 -25.93
C ASP A 131 14.21 -15.98 -25.89
N ASP A 132 15.37 -16.24 -26.48
CA ASP A 132 16.49 -15.30 -26.62
C ASP A 132 16.29 -14.25 -27.72
N VAL A 133 15.44 -14.55 -28.70
CA VAL A 133 15.23 -13.68 -29.87
C VAL A 133 13.84 -13.06 -29.92
N PHE A 134 12.82 -13.61 -29.25
CA PHE A 134 11.52 -12.96 -29.17
C PHE A 134 11.57 -11.78 -28.21
N VAL A 135 11.48 -10.56 -28.75
CA VAL A 135 11.43 -9.30 -28.01
C VAL A 135 9.99 -8.84 -27.89
N ASN A 136 9.49 -8.74 -26.66
CA ASN A 136 8.14 -8.26 -26.41
C ASN A 136 8.07 -6.75 -26.66
N LEU A 137 7.03 -6.30 -27.39
CA LEU A 137 6.88 -4.89 -27.77
C LEU A 137 6.67 -3.94 -26.58
N TYR A 138 6.07 -4.41 -25.49
CA TYR A 138 5.77 -3.58 -24.32
C TYR A 138 7.01 -3.36 -23.44
N SER A 139 7.77 -4.43 -23.19
CA SER A 139 8.98 -4.37 -22.36
C SER A 139 10.25 -3.98 -23.11
N GLY A 140 10.27 -4.11 -24.44
CA GLY A 140 11.47 -3.92 -25.26
C GLY A 140 12.60 -4.93 -24.98
N LYS A 141 12.32 -5.98 -24.20
CA LYS A 141 13.27 -7.02 -23.78
C LYS A 141 12.91 -8.38 -24.37
N SER A 142 13.91 -9.21 -24.65
CA SER A 142 13.64 -10.61 -24.99
C SER A 142 13.11 -11.38 -23.78
N ASN A 143 12.43 -12.51 -24.00
CA ASN A 143 11.99 -13.36 -22.89
C ASN A 143 13.18 -13.85 -22.05
N LEU A 144 14.33 -14.12 -22.66
CA LEU A 144 15.55 -14.49 -21.95
C LEU A 144 16.12 -13.31 -21.15
N ASP A 145 16.15 -12.10 -21.72
CA ASP A 145 16.60 -10.90 -21.00
C ASP A 145 15.73 -10.61 -19.77
N GLN A 146 14.42 -10.87 -19.88
CA GLN A 146 13.50 -10.77 -18.73
C GLN A 146 13.84 -11.79 -17.63
N ILE A 147 14.23 -13.02 -17.99
CA ILE A 147 14.64 -14.06 -17.05
C ILE A 147 15.99 -13.72 -16.39
N GLU A 148 16.95 -13.25 -17.18
CA GLU A 148 18.32 -12.98 -16.71
C GLU A 148 18.41 -11.71 -15.85
N SER A 149 17.57 -10.69 -16.09
CA SER A 149 17.54 -9.42 -15.34
C SER A 149 16.78 -9.49 -14.00
N GLY A 150 16.70 -10.67 -13.38
CA GLY A 150 16.03 -10.88 -12.08
C GLY A 150 14.50 -10.90 -12.12
N GLY A 151 13.90 -10.77 -13.31
CA GLY A 151 12.46 -10.83 -13.53
C GLY A 151 11.93 -12.23 -13.82
N SER A 152 10.64 -12.44 -13.55
CA SER A 152 9.94 -13.59 -14.16
C SER A 152 9.63 -13.26 -15.62
N LYS A 153 9.91 -14.18 -16.56
CA LYS A 153 9.37 -14.14 -17.92
C LYS A 153 7.86 -13.94 -17.84
N ILE A 154 7.36 -12.92 -18.53
CA ILE A 154 5.91 -12.71 -18.65
C ILE A 154 5.53 -13.08 -20.09
N SER A 155 5.30 -14.37 -20.32
CA SER A 155 4.90 -14.87 -21.63
C SER A 155 3.38 -14.90 -21.81
N SER A 156 2.91 -15.06 -23.04
CA SER A 156 1.50 -15.37 -23.32
C SER A 156 1.03 -16.64 -22.59
N ARG A 157 1.92 -17.60 -22.29
CA ARG A 157 1.59 -18.74 -21.42
C ARG A 157 1.32 -18.31 -19.99
N ASP A 158 2.19 -17.50 -19.40
CA ASP A 158 2.01 -17.05 -18.01
C ASP A 158 0.71 -16.26 -17.86
N MET A 159 0.35 -15.49 -18.88
CA MET A 159 -0.93 -14.78 -18.95
C MET A 159 -2.12 -15.73 -19.08
N ALA A 160 -2.07 -16.73 -19.96
CA ALA A 160 -3.14 -17.73 -20.07
C ALA A 160 -3.31 -18.56 -18.79
N ILE A 161 -2.19 -18.93 -18.14
CA ILE A 161 -2.18 -19.58 -16.82
C ILE A 161 -2.77 -18.65 -15.77
N SER A 162 -2.43 -17.35 -15.80
CA SER A 162 -2.98 -16.36 -14.87
C SER A 162 -4.49 -16.24 -15.00
N GLU A 163 -5.06 -16.27 -16.20
CA GLU A 163 -6.52 -16.23 -16.38
C GLU A 163 -7.20 -17.47 -15.78
N TYR A 164 -6.62 -18.66 -15.99
CA TYR A 164 -7.09 -19.87 -15.31
C TYR A 164 -6.98 -19.76 -13.78
N ILE A 165 -5.87 -19.21 -13.27
CA ILE A 165 -5.64 -19.05 -11.84
C ILE A 165 -6.61 -18.05 -11.21
N LYS A 166 -6.87 -16.92 -11.88
CA LYS A 166 -7.87 -15.93 -11.45
C LYS A 166 -9.25 -16.54 -11.34
N GLU A 167 -9.63 -17.38 -12.32
CA GLU A 167 -10.93 -18.06 -12.30
C GLU A 167 -11.01 -19.15 -11.21
N ARG A 168 -9.90 -19.85 -10.92
CA ARG A 168 -9.95 -21.11 -10.16
C ARG A 168 -9.35 -21.08 -8.76
N PHE A 169 -8.34 -20.26 -8.51
CA PHE A 169 -7.54 -20.26 -7.28
C PHE A 169 -7.63 -18.92 -6.52
N TYR A 170 -8.83 -18.30 -6.50
CA TYR A 170 -9.15 -17.18 -5.61
C TYR A 170 -8.50 -17.39 -4.22
N TYR A 171 -7.73 -16.36 -3.80
CA TYR A 171 -6.71 -16.39 -2.75
C TYR A 171 -7.05 -17.28 -1.55
N SER A 172 -6.49 -18.49 -1.51
CA SER A 172 -6.77 -19.50 -0.48
C SER A 172 -5.65 -19.66 0.57
N LYS A 173 -4.74 -18.69 0.69
CA LYS A 173 -3.86 -18.52 1.85
C LYS A 173 -3.51 -17.04 2.05
N ARG A 174 -3.92 -16.46 3.20
CA ARG A 174 -3.42 -15.16 3.67
C ARG A 174 -1.90 -15.22 3.74
N LYS A 175 -1.21 -14.24 3.14
CA LYS A 175 0.16 -13.91 3.56
C LYS A 175 0.07 -13.50 5.03
N ASP A 176 0.86 -14.13 5.88
CA ASP A 176 1.18 -13.57 7.19
C ASP A 176 2.00 -12.29 6.95
N LEU A 177 1.28 -11.17 6.91
CA LEU A 177 1.84 -9.84 7.05
C LEU A 177 2.06 -9.65 8.55
N ASN A 178 3.15 -10.16 9.10
CA ASN A 178 3.64 -9.71 10.41
C ASN A 178 4.04 -8.23 10.27
N PHE A 179 3.01 -7.40 10.25
CA PHE A 179 2.94 -6.10 10.83
C PHE A 179 3.28 -6.33 12.29
N THR A 180 4.48 -5.93 12.72
CA THR A 180 4.70 -5.61 14.12
C THR A 180 3.91 -4.34 14.37
N PRO A 181 2.75 -4.42 15.00
CA PRO A 181 1.95 -3.25 15.26
C PRO A 181 2.75 -2.54 16.34
N GLN A 182 3.11 -1.27 16.14
CA GLN A 182 3.30 -0.43 17.31
C GLN A 182 1.94 -0.45 18.03
N ASN A 183 1.89 -1.26 19.08
CA ASN A 183 0.77 -1.64 19.94
C ASN A 183 -0.56 -1.97 19.23
N ILE A 184 -0.94 -3.26 19.24
CA ILE A 184 -2.29 -3.75 18.87
C ILE A 184 -3.34 -3.24 19.85
N THR A 185 -2.95 -2.96 21.10
CA THR A 185 -3.88 -2.73 22.21
C THR A 185 -4.46 -1.32 22.30
N GLU A 186 -4.12 -0.38 21.40
CA GLU A 186 -4.50 1.04 21.55
C GLU A 186 -5.17 1.69 20.31
N ARG A 187 -5.66 0.92 19.33
CA ARG A 187 -6.17 1.49 18.04
C ARG A 187 -7.68 1.45 17.83
N THR A 188 -8.42 1.17 18.88
CA THR A 188 -9.84 1.53 18.99
C THR A 188 -9.91 2.52 20.14
N ILE A 189 -10.46 3.72 19.88
CA ILE A 189 -10.89 4.55 21.00
C ILE A 189 -12.10 3.84 21.56
N ASP A 190 -11.82 3.17 22.66
CA ASP A 190 -12.80 2.73 23.61
C ASP A 190 -13.66 3.92 24.01
N PHE A 191 -14.95 3.88 23.65
CA PHE A 191 -15.94 4.91 23.98
C PHE A 191 -16.03 5.20 25.49
N ARG A 192 -15.50 4.29 26.33
CA ARG A 192 -15.35 4.47 27.78
C ARG A 192 -14.36 5.56 28.17
N LYS A 193 -13.46 5.96 27.27
CA LYS A 193 -12.58 7.14 27.44
C LYS A 193 -13.25 8.31 26.75
N SER A 194 -13.45 9.41 27.48
CA SER A 194 -14.00 10.66 26.91
C SER A 194 -13.24 11.05 25.64
N VAL A 195 -13.87 10.79 24.49
CA VAL A 195 -13.39 11.13 23.14
C VAL A 195 -13.02 12.62 23.08
N LEU A 196 -13.80 13.44 23.79
CA LEU A 196 -13.53 14.86 23.95
C LEU A 196 -12.19 15.12 24.66
N THR A 197 -11.93 14.43 25.77
CA THR A 197 -10.66 14.56 26.52
C THR A 197 -9.46 14.11 25.69
N TYR A 198 -9.65 13.11 24.83
CA TYR A 198 -8.62 12.72 23.86
C TYR A 198 -8.31 13.87 22.89
N PHE A 199 -9.32 14.45 22.22
CA PHE A 199 -9.09 15.54 21.27
C PHE A 199 -8.57 16.82 21.94
N GLU A 200 -9.07 17.17 23.13
CA GLU A 200 -8.63 18.37 23.86
C GLU A 200 -7.21 18.25 24.42
N GLY A 201 -6.83 17.06 24.89
CA GLY A 201 -5.51 16.79 25.47
C GLY A 201 -4.42 16.47 24.44
N HIS A 202 -4.80 16.22 23.19
CA HIS A 202 -3.86 15.79 22.16
C HIS A 202 -3.37 16.98 21.32
N ASN A 203 -2.07 17.26 21.38
CA ASN A 203 -1.44 18.42 20.74
C ASN A 203 -1.71 18.55 19.22
N LEU A 204 -2.03 17.45 18.52
CA LEU A 204 -2.41 17.50 17.10
C LEU A 204 -3.80 18.12 16.87
N TYR A 205 -4.77 17.85 17.74
CA TYR A 205 -6.16 18.30 17.57
C TYR A 205 -6.40 19.66 18.23
N ASN A 206 -5.58 20.02 19.23
CA ASN A 206 -5.67 21.26 19.98
C ASN A 206 -4.41 22.12 19.87
N ASN A 207 -4.03 22.51 18.64
CA ASN A 207 -2.92 23.43 18.37
C ASN A 207 -3.40 24.83 17.95
N GLU A 208 -2.45 25.74 17.75
CA GLU A 208 -2.75 27.13 17.37
C GLU A 208 -3.51 27.21 16.04
N SER A 209 -3.11 26.42 15.04
CA SER A 209 -3.78 26.37 13.74
C SER A 209 -5.22 25.86 13.87
N THR A 210 -5.46 24.77 14.60
CA THR A 210 -6.82 24.23 14.76
C THR A 210 -7.75 25.20 15.48
N ARG A 211 -7.24 25.97 16.46
CA ARG A 211 -8.00 27.05 17.11
C ARG A 211 -8.27 28.24 16.18
N LYS A 212 -7.25 28.68 15.42
CA LYS A 212 -7.35 29.81 14.49
C LYS A 212 -8.40 29.58 13.40
N TYR A 213 -8.47 28.36 12.86
CA TYR A 213 -9.46 27.99 11.83
C TYR A 213 -10.74 27.40 12.38
N LYS A 214 -10.92 27.44 13.71
CA LYS A 214 -12.10 26.90 14.39
C LYS A 214 -12.38 25.43 14.06
N ILE A 215 -11.34 24.65 13.76
CA ILE A 215 -11.42 23.20 13.57
C ILE A 215 -11.83 22.52 14.88
N THR A 216 -11.51 23.14 16.02
CA THR A 216 -12.08 22.76 17.32
C THR A 216 -13.61 22.75 17.37
N ASN A 217 -14.29 23.58 16.58
CA ASN A 217 -15.74 23.51 16.48
C ASN A 217 -16.19 22.31 15.66
N VAL A 218 -15.50 22.02 14.56
CA VAL A 218 -15.74 20.81 13.77
C VAL A 218 -15.65 19.57 14.66
N TRP A 219 -14.60 19.45 15.48
CA TRP A 219 -14.45 18.35 16.45
C TRP A 219 -15.63 18.25 17.42
N LYS A 220 -16.06 19.37 17.97
CA LYS A 220 -17.17 19.41 18.94
C LYS A 220 -18.50 19.04 18.29
N THR A 221 -18.75 19.49 17.06
CA THR A 221 -19.91 19.07 16.27
C THR A 221 -19.89 17.56 16.04
N VAL A 222 -18.76 17.01 15.58
CA VAL A 222 -18.59 15.55 15.35
C VAL A 222 -18.86 14.76 16.63
N VAL A 223 -18.32 15.21 17.76
CA VAL A 223 -18.48 14.56 19.07
C VAL A 223 -19.92 14.65 19.60
N ASN A 224 -20.61 15.76 19.34
CA ASN A 224 -22.02 15.94 19.71
C ASN A 224 -22.94 15.06 18.86
N ASP A 225 -22.69 14.98 17.56
CA ASP A 225 -23.50 14.21 16.61
C ASP A 225 -23.28 12.70 16.77
N GLY A 226 -22.22 12.29 17.46
CA GLY A 226 -21.83 10.90 17.69
C GLY A 226 -20.78 10.45 16.68
N LEU A 227 -19.67 9.93 17.18
CA LEU A 227 -18.52 9.55 16.36
C LEU A 227 -18.44 8.03 16.22
N VAL A 228 -18.36 7.51 15.01
CA VAL A 228 -18.09 6.09 14.76
C VAL A 228 -16.65 5.94 14.27
N PHE A 229 -15.84 5.14 14.95
CA PHE A 229 -14.47 4.83 14.52
C PHE A 229 -14.47 3.60 13.61
N LYS A 230 -13.74 3.65 12.49
CA LYS A 230 -13.51 2.48 11.63
C LYS A 230 -12.21 1.79 11.99
N SER A 231 -12.21 0.46 11.97
CA SER A 231 -11.01 -0.34 12.15
C SER A 231 -10.06 -0.08 10.97
N SER A 232 -8.76 -0.16 11.23
CA SER A 232 -7.75 -0.01 10.16
C SER A 232 -7.85 -1.09 9.07
N LYS A 233 -8.49 -2.23 9.38
CA LYS A 233 -8.84 -3.28 8.43
C LYS A 233 -9.90 -2.78 7.44
N ASN A 234 -10.96 -2.15 7.92
CA ASN A 234 -12.06 -1.65 7.09
C ASN A 234 -11.64 -0.50 6.15
N ARG A 235 -10.65 0.32 6.54
CA ARG A 235 -10.04 1.32 5.63
C ARG A 235 -9.27 0.69 4.46
N ARG A 236 -8.60 -0.44 4.71
CA ARG A 236 -7.82 -1.18 3.69
C ARG A 236 -8.70 -1.99 2.75
N GLU A 237 -9.88 -2.38 3.22
CA GLU A 237 -10.93 -3.04 2.44
C GLU A 237 -11.84 -2.01 1.74
N ASN A 238 -11.46 -0.72 1.78
CA ASN A 238 -12.04 0.41 1.06
C ASN A 238 -13.52 0.68 1.34
N ASN A 239 -14.00 0.46 2.56
CA ASN A 239 -15.44 0.47 2.80
C ASN A 239 -16.06 1.88 2.97
N TYR A 240 -16.38 2.53 1.84
CA TYR A 240 -16.75 3.96 1.73
C TYR A 240 -18.20 4.26 1.33
N PHE A 241 -19.11 3.27 1.24
CA PHE A 241 -20.38 3.48 0.53
C PHE A 241 -21.69 3.40 1.33
N SER A 242 -21.64 3.34 2.67
CA SER A 242 -22.85 3.56 3.48
C SER A 242 -22.89 5.01 3.91
N THR A 243 -23.87 5.80 3.41
CA THR A 243 -24.01 7.24 3.69
C THR A 243 -24.06 7.55 5.19
N LEU A 244 -24.69 6.66 5.98
CA LEU A 244 -24.79 6.75 7.45
C LEU A 244 -23.46 6.51 8.21
N LEU A 245 -22.48 5.91 7.55
CA LEU A 245 -21.19 5.52 8.14
C LEU A 245 -20.00 6.03 7.32
N ASN A 246 -20.25 6.86 6.33
CA ASN A 246 -19.22 7.38 5.45
C ASN A 246 -18.25 8.30 6.21
N PRO A 247 -18.72 9.19 7.11
CA PRO A 247 -17.81 9.91 7.98
C PRO A 247 -17.49 9.01 9.17
N ALA A 248 -16.32 8.39 9.16
CA ALA A 248 -15.79 7.67 10.30
C ALA A 248 -14.32 7.98 10.41
N LEU A 249 -13.86 8.32 11.62
CA LEU A 249 -12.48 8.75 11.81
C LEU A 249 -11.53 7.55 11.77
N PRO A 250 -10.58 7.49 10.82
CA PRO A 250 -9.56 6.47 10.83
C PRO A 250 -8.48 6.82 11.86
N LEU A 251 -8.29 5.99 12.89
CA LEU A 251 -7.20 6.12 13.86
C LEU A 251 -5.88 5.58 13.32
N VAL A 252 -5.43 6.15 12.20
CA VAL A 252 -4.14 5.83 11.59
C VAL A 252 -3.34 7.10 11.47
N SER A 253 -2.36 7.26 12.37
CA SER A 253 -1.38 8.35 12.34
C SER A 253 -0.82 8.52 10.92
N LYS A 254 -0.84 9.76 10.44
CA LYS A 254 -0.20 10.19 9.19
C LYS A 254 1.28 10.44 9.46
N ARG A 255 1.99 10.76 8.38
CA ARG A 255 3.46 10.88 8.38
C ARG A 255 3.93 12.03 9.29
N ASP A 256 3.09 13.03 9.54
CA ASP A 256 3.44 14.26 10.24
C ASP A 256 2.22 15.11 10.65
N PRO A 257 2.41 16.14 11.50
CA PRO A 257 1.32 16.96 12.02
C PRO A 257 0.52 17.77 10.99
N ILE A 258 1.13 18.23 9.89
CA ILE A 258 0.42 19.02 8.88
C ILE A 258 -0.45 18.09 8.04
N HIS A 259 0.12 17.00 7.56
CA HIS A 259 -0.60 15.95 6.85
C HIS A 259 -1.71 15.34 7.72
N GLU A 260 -1.46 15.17 9.02
CA GLU A 260 -2.49 14.79 9.98
C GLU A 260 -3.62 15.84 10.04
N THR A 261 -3.31 17.12 10.23
CA THR A 261 -4.31 18.20 10.32
C THR A 261 -5.15 18.34 9.03
N THR A 262 -4.52 18.18 7.87
CA THR A 262 -5.20 18.20 6.56
C THR A 262 -6.17 17.04 6.43
N PHE A 263 -5.75 15.81 6.76
CA PHE A 263 -6.64 14.65 6.72
C PHE A 263 -7.74 14.72 7.76
N GLN A 264 -7.42 15.21 8.95
CA GLN A 264 -8.38 15.47 9.99
C GLN A 264 -9.48 16.41 9.49
N MET A 265 -9.12 17.48 8.78
CA MET A 265 -10.10 18.40 8.20
C MET A 265 -10.95 17.73 7.12
N HIS A 266 -10.34 16.95 6.24
CA HIS A 266 -11.05 16.18 5.23
C HIS A 266 -12.06 15.20 5.87
N ASP A 267 -11.56 14.28 6.70
CA ASP A 267 -12.34 13.21 7.30
C ASP A 267 -13.43 13.77 8.25
N CYS A 268 -13.15 14.86 8.97
CA CYS A 268 -14.12 15.48 9.87
C CYS A 268 -15.06 16.47 9.21
N GLY A 269 -14.61 17.10 8.14
CA GLY A 269 -15.44 18.02 7.37
C GLY A 269 -16.68 17.32 6.81
N HIS A 270 -16.60 16.01 6.53
CA HIS A 270 -17.78 15.25 6.14
C HIS A 270 -18.88 15.23 7.20
N PHE A 271 -18.57 15.34 8.50
CA PHE A 271 -19.58 15.45 9.56
C PHE A 271 -20.17 16.86 9.67
N CYS A 272 -19.50 17.89 9.14
CA CYS A 272 -20.09 19.22 9.02
C CYS A 272 -21.18 19.27 7.95
N ILE A 273 -21.19 18.29 7.04
CA ILE A 273 -22.12 18.19 5.93
C ILE A 273 -23.16 17.15 6.31
N LEU A 274 -24.43 17.47 6.04
CA LEU A 274 -25.55 16.57 6.31
C LEU A 274 -25.36 15.25 5.55
N GLU A 275 -25.81 14.11 6.09
CA GLU A 275 -25.82 12.86 5.33
C GLU A 275 -27.11 12.75 4.52
N LEU A 276 -27.00 12.91 3.19
CA LEU A 276 -28.09 12.62 2.25
C LEU A 276 -28.13 11.16 1.86
N ILE A 277 -29.34 10.61 1.82
CA ILE A 277 -29.55 9.18 1.63
C ILE A 277 -30.43 8.95 0.40
N TYR A 278 -29.86 8.18 -0.53
CA TYR A 278 -30.51 7.76 -1.76
C TYR A 278 -31.16 6.39 -1.57
N THR A 279 -32.47 6.30 -1.73
CA THR A 279 -33.26 5.20 -1.15
C THR A 279 -34.14 4.45 -2.16
N GLY A 280 -33.97 4.61 -3.48
CA GLY A 280 -34.94 4.00 -4.41
C GLY A 280 -34.58 3.84 -5.89
N TYR A 281 -35.40 3.03 -6.57
CA TYR A 281 -35.42 2.80 -8.03
C TYR A 281 -36.32 3.79 -8.79
N GLU A 282 -37.41 4.24 -8.18
CA GLU A 282 -38.34 5.21 -8.77
C GLU A 282 -37.90 6.66 -8.57
N SER A 283 -36.61 6.86 -8.29
CA SER A 283 -36.07 8.20 -8.11
C SER A 283 -36.16 8.96 -9.42
N THR A 284 -36.82 10.11 -9.35
CA THR A 284 -36.83 11.12 -10.41
C THR A 284 -35.39 11.50 -10.79
N GLU A 285 -35.21 11.96 -12.04
CA GLU A 285 -33.91 12.46 -12.48
C GLU A 285 -33.39 13.59 -11.57
N LEU A 286 -34.29 14.42 -11.02
CA LEU A 286 -33.93 15.42 -10.03
C LEU A 286 -33.34 14.81 -8.76
N GLN A 287 -33.97 13.78 -8.17
CA GLN A 287 -33.46 13.17 -6.95
C GLN A 287 -32.04 12.61 -7.15
N LYS A 288 -31.79 12.01 -8.33
CA LYS A 288 -30.46 11.54 -8.72
C LYS A 288 -29.47 12.71 -8.84
N LEU A 289 -29.86 13.79 -9.53
CA LEU A 289 -29.01 14.97 -9.71
C LEU A 289 -28.68 15.66 -8.39
N VAL A 290 -29.66 15.86 -7.49
CA VAL A 290 -29.45 16.46 -6.16
C VAL A 290 -28.50 15.60 -5.33
N TYR A 291 -28.69 14.28 -5.31
CA TYR A 291 -27.78 13.39 -4.60
C TYR A 291 -26.35 13.45 -5.15
N ILE A 292 -26.19 13.41 -6.48
CA ILE A 292 -24.89 13.51 -7.14
C ILE A 292 -24.23 14.85 -6.81
N ALA A 293 -24.95 15.96 -6.99
CA ALA A 293 -24.48 17.30 -6.68
C ALA A 293 -24.01 17.37 -5.22
N PHE A 294 -24.82 16.87 -4.29
CA PHE A 294 -24.51 16.87 -2.87
C PHE A 294 -23.25 16.07 -2.54
N ARG A 295 -23.11 14.86 -3.09
CA ARG A 295 -21.90 14.05 -2.88
C ARG A 295 -20.66 14.71 -3.48
N MET A 296 -20.77 15.27 -4.68
CA MET A 296 -19.68 16.01 -5.32
C MET A 296 -19.24 17.20 -4.47
N ILE A 297 -20.20 17.99 -3.99
CA ILE A 297 -19.96 19.15 -3.12
C ILE A 297 -19.36 18.72 -1.79
N SER A 298 -19.84 17.63 -1.19
CA SER A 298 -19.31 17.14 0.08
C SER A 298 -17.82 16.81 -0.01
N GLU A 299 -17.41 16.07 -1.04
CA GLU A 299 -16.00 15.76 -1.30
C GLU A 299 -15.20 17.03 -1.66
N ALA A 300 -15.76 17.90 -2.51
CA ALA A 300 -15.09 19.13 -2.95
C ALA A 300 -14.84 20.11 -1.81
N VAL A 301 -15.85 20.35 -0.96
CA VAL A 301 -15.76 21.26 0.17
C VAL A 301 -14.74 20.75 1.18
N THR A 302 -14.83 19.47 1.57
CA THR A 302 -13.90 18.89 2.54
C THR A 302 -12.46 18.91 2.03
N MET A 303 -12.24 18.64 0.74
CA MET A 303 -10.92 18.71 0.13
C MET A 303 -10.40 20.13 -0.02
N MET A 304 -11.20 21.06 -0.54
CA MET A 304 -10.84 22.47 -0.64
C MET A 304 -10.45 23.03 0.74
N MET A 305 -11.22 22.72 1.78
CA MET A 305 -10.91 23.19 3.13
C MET A 305 -9.62 22.57 3.67
N ALA A 306 -9.41 21.28 3.44
CA ALA A 306 -8.16 20.60 3.79
C ALA A 306 -6.95 21.24 3.09
N ASP A 307 -7.08 21.57 1.81
CA ASP A 307 -6.05 22.22 1.01
C ASP A 307 -5.80 23.66 1.44
N VAL A 308 -6.85 24.45 1.70
CA VAL A 308 -6.70 25.82 2.21
C VAL A 308 -5.95 25.82 3.53
N LEU A 309 -6.25 24.88 4.44
CA LEU A 309 -5.51 24.71 5.69
C LEU A 309 -4.06 24.30 5.44
N PHE A 310 -3.84 23.37 4.52
CA PHE A 310 -2.50 22.92 4.13
C PHE A 310 -1.66 24.08 3.60
N ILE A 311 -2.16 24.80 2.59
CA ILE A 311 -1.52 25.96 1.97
C ILE A 311 -1.26 27.04 3.00
N HIS A 312 -2.23 27.33 3.87
CA HIS A 312 -2.04 28.33 4.90
C HIS A 312 -0.95 27.89 5.89
N ALA A 313 -0.95 26.64 6.33
CA ALA A 313 0.06 26.12 7.23
C ALA A 313 1.48 26.22 6.62
N LEU A 314 1.60 25.97 5.30
CA LEU A 314 2.84 26.21 4.56
C LEU A 314 3.23 27.70 4.54
N LYS A 315 2.29 28.61 4.24
CA LYS A 315 2.56 30.06 4.23
C LYS A 315 3.04 30.58 5.58
N MET A 316 2.50 30.08 6.69
CA MET A 316 2.96 30.46 8.04
C MET A 316 4.39 30.02 8.35
N GLN A 317 4.89 29.01 7.64
CA GLN A 317 6.29 28.56 7.71
C GLN A 317 7.19 29.28 6.69
N GLY A 318 6.69 30.33 6.03
CA GLY A 318 7.43 31.10 5.03
C GLY A 318 7.63 30.35 3.71
N ILE A 319 6.81 29.34 3.44
CA ILE A 319 6.91 28.50 2.24
C ILE A 319 5.96 29.06 1.17
N GLU A 320 6.52 29.44 0.02
CA GLU A 320 5.74 29.78 -1.17
C GLU A 320 5.26 28.50 -1.87
N PHE A 321 3.97 28.47 -2.22
CA PHE A 321 3.29 27.33 -2.83
C PHE A 321 2.49 27.81 -4.04
N VAL A 322 2.52 27.02 -5.12
CA VAL A 322 1.69 27.25 -6.31
C VAL A 322 0.40 26.44 -6.16
N PRO A 323 -0.79 27.07 -6.25
CA PRO A 323 -2.06 26.35 -6.14
C PRO A 323 -2.11 25.18 -7.12
N PHE A 324 -2.38 23.99 -6.62
CA PHE A 324 -2.67 22.83 -7.44
C PHE A 324 -4.17 22.57 -7.30
N PHE A 325 -4.96 23.12 -8.22
CA PHE A 325 -6.38 22.80 -8.33
C PHE A 325 -6.52 21.98 -9.61
N VAL A 326 -6.82 20.69 -9.48
CA VAL A 326 -7.20 19.84 -10.61
C VAL A 326 -8.65 19.45 -10.42
N GLU A 327 -9.40 19.44 -11.52
CA GLU A 327 -10.79 19.01 -11.61
C GLU A 327 -10.94 17.51 -11.29
N ASP A 328 -10.88 17.14 -10.01
CA ASP A 328 -11.10 15.76 -9.54
C ASP A 328 -12.61 15.38 -9.48
N TYR A 329 -13.49 16.21 -10.03
CA TYR A 329 -14.92 16.20 -9.73
C TYR A 329 -15.77 15.43 -10.74
N LYS A 330 -15.35 14.24 -11.17
CA LYS A 330 -16.17 13.44 -12.10
C LYS A 330 -16.82 12.26 -11.40
N TRP A 331 -18.11 12.41 -11.14
CA TRP A 331 -19.01 11.28 -10.97
C TRP A 331 -18.87 10.34 -12.18
N ASN A 332 -18.36 9.12 -11.97
CA ASN A 332 -18.12 8.19 -13.06
C ASN A 332 -19.28 7.18 -13.22
N ALA A 333 -19.41 6.61 -14.42
CA ALA A 333 -20.47 5.67 -14.73
C ALA A 333 -20.45 4.40 -13.86
N ASN A 334 -19.27 4.03 -13.32
CA ASN A 334 -19.10 2.87 -12.47
C ASN A 334 -19.74 3.07 -11.08
N ASN A 335 -19.60 4.25 -10.49
CA ASN A 335 -20.26 4.62 -9.22
C ASN A 335 -21.78 4.61 -9.35
N TYR A 336 -22.26 5.17 -10.46
CA TYR A 336 -23.68 5.15 -10.80
C TYR A 336 -24.21 3.72 -10.91
N GLN A 337 -23.53 2.87 -11.69
CA GLN A 337 -23.94 1.47 -11.88
C GLN A 337 -23.91 0.66 -10.59
N ASN A 338 -22.91 0.84 -9.73
CA ASN A 338 -22.82 0.09 -8.46
C ASN A 338 -23.94 0.46 -7.46
N MET A 339 -24.40 1.71 -7.46
CA MET A 339 -25.61 2.08 -6.71
C MET A 339 -26.87 1.48 -7.33
N GLU A 340 -26.98 1.56 -8.64
CA GLU A 340 -28.16 1.09 -9.35
C GLU A 340 -28.36 -0.42 -9.22
N THR A 341 -27.28 -1.20 -9.10
CA THR A 341 -27.36 -2.66 -8.90
C THR A 341 -27.83 -3.06 -7.50
N ARG A 342 -27.63 -2.24 -6.47
CA ARG A 342 -27.97 -2.56 -5.06
C ARG A 342 -29.08 -1.70 -4.46
N LYS A 343 -29.77 -0.91 -5.27
CA LYS A 343 -30.82 0.05 -4.86
C LYS A 343 -31.92 -0.54 -3.96
N GLU A 344 -32.37 -1.78 -4.21
CA GLU A 344 -33.43 -2.41 -3.43
C GLU A 344 -32.97 -2.79 -2.03
N GLU A 345 -31.71 -3.21 -1.87
CA GLU A 345 -31.10 -3.49 -0.57
C GLU A 345 -30.96 -2.19 0.25
N ILE A 346 -30.51 -1.10 -0.41
CA ILE A 346 -30.41 0.24 0.20
C ILE A 346 -31.78 0.73 0.69
N LYS A 347 -32.81 0.60 -0.16
CA LYS A 347 -34.17 0.97 0.20
C LYS A 347 -34.69 0.21 1.41
N LYS A 348 -34.63 -1.13 1.35
CA LYS A 348 -35.14 -2.01 2.42
C LYS A 348 -34.50 -1.72 3.77
N TRP A 349 -33.19 -1.51 3.78
CA TRP A 349 -32.51 -1.08 5.00
C TRP A 349 -32.95 0.29 5.47
N TRP A 350 -33.01 1.26 4.56
CA TRP A 350 -33.37 2.63 4.92
C TRP A 350 -34.74 2.69 5.59
N ASP A 351 -35.70 1.97 5.01
CA ASP A 351 -37.04 1.81 5.57
C ASP A 351 -36.99 1.12 6.94
N SER A 352 -36.11 0.11 7.11
CA SER A 352 -35.96 -0.60 8.40
C SER A 352 -35.43 0.29 9.54
N VAL A 353 -34.72 1.36 9.22
CA VAL A 353 -34.15 2.31 10.20
C VAL A 353 -34.94 3.61 10.31
N GLU A 354 -36.03 3.77 9.55
CA GLU A 354 -36.85 4.98 9.50
C GLU A 354 -37.27 5.45 10.91
N HIS A 355 -37.80 4.54 11.73
CA HIS A 355 -38.24 4.88 13.08
C HIS A 355 -37.11 5.38 13.97
N VAL A 356 -35.91 4.82 13.81
CA VAL A 356 -34.72 5.21 14.58
C VAL A 356 -34.37 6.67 14.29
N ARG A 357 -34.41 7.07 13.01
CA ARG A 357 -34.07 8.43 12.56
C ARG A 357 -35.06 9.49 13.07
N HIS A 358 -36.36 9.19 13.05
CA HIS A 358 -37.40 10.10 13.53
C HIS A 358 -37.29 10.41 15.03
N TYR A 359 -36.73 9.49 15.82
CA TYR A 359 -36.54 9.70 17.25
C TYR A 359 -35.33 10.56 17.60
N THR A 360 -34.40 10.72 16.65
CA THR A 360 -33.15 11.46 16.82
C THR A 360 -32.95 12.50 15.71
N PRO A 361 -33.89 13.46 15.54
CA PRO A 361 -33.80 14.46 14.46
C PRO A 361 -32.57 15.37 14.59
N GLU A 362 -31.98 15.46 15.79
CA GLU A 362 -30.70 16.13 15.98
C GLU A 362 -29.51 15.45 15.26
N ILE A 363 -29.65 14.18 14.90
CA ILE A 363 -28.65 13.47 14.10
C ILE A 363 -28.97 13.76 12.62
N ARG A 364 -27.99 14.33 11.93
CA ARG A 364 -28.06 14.90 10.58
C ARG A 364 -28.28 13.87 9.45
N PHE A 365 -29.44 13.21 9.43
CA PHE A 365 -29.82 12.27 8.36
C PHE A 365 -31.06 12.76 7.61
N LEU A 366 -30.96 13.00 6.30
CA LEU A 366 -32.14 13.28 5.46
C LEU A 366 -32.18 12.39 4.21
N THR A 367 -33.39 12.06 3.79
CA THR A 367 -33.68 11.64 2.42
C THR A 367 -33.53 12.84 1.48
N ILE A 368 -33.43 12.56 0.18
CA ILE A 368 -33.40 13.61 -0.84
C ILE A 368 -34.69 14.44 -0.81
N ASP A 369 -35.83 13.81 -0.54
CA ASP A 369 -37.12 14.52 -0.45
C ASP A 369 -37.18 15.44 0.78
N GLU A 370 -36.72 14.96 1.93
CA GLU A 370 -36.60 15.77 3.14
C GLU A 370 -35.64 16.94 2.93
N PHE A 371 -34.54 16.75 2.20
CA PHE A 371 -33.61 17.82 1.85
C PHE A 371 -34.22 18.84 0.88
N ILE A 372 -34.92 18.38 -0.17
CA ILE A 372 -35.62 19.30 -1.07
C ILE A 372 -36.70 20.09 -0.30
N ALA A 373 -37.43 19.45 0.61
CA ALA A 373 -38.37 20.14 1.49
C ALA A 373 -37.67 21.13 2.44
N HIS A 374 -36.42 20.86 2.84
CA HIS A 374 -35.60 21.76 3.65
C HIS A 374 -35.07 22.97 2.87
N MET A 375 -34.94 22.85 1.55
CA MET A 375 -34.68 23.99 0.67
C MET A 375 -35.97 24.82 0.55
N GLU A 376 -36.30 25.59 1.58
CA GLU A 376 -37.59 26.30 1.77
C GLU A 376 -38.04 27.19 0.60
N ASN A 377 -37.12 27.51 -0.33
CA ASN A 377 -37.36 28.37 -1.49
C ASN A 377 -37.55 27.63 -2.82
N TYR A 378 -37.39 26.30 -2.86
CA TYR A 378 -37.41 25.53 -4.10
C TYR A 378 -38.27 24.27 -3.99
N THR A 379 -39.26 24.15 -4.85
CA THR A 379 -40.03 22.92 -5.04
C THR A 379 -39.27 21.92 -5.94
N PRO A 380 -39.55 20.60 -5.84
CA PRO A 380 -39.01 19.64 -6.80
C PRO A 380 -39.28 20.05 -8.26
N SER A 381 -40.47 20.57 -8.56
CA SER A 381 -40.82 21.05 -9.90
C SER A 381 -39.94 22.20 -10.40
N GLU A 382 -39.60 23.15 -9.53
CA GLU A 382 -38.74 24.28 -9.89
C GLU A 382 -37.31 23.80 -10.17
N LEU A 383 -36.77 22.91 -9.32
CA LEU A 383 -35.43 22.37 -9.52
C LEU A 383 -35.30 21.53 -10.79
N THR A 384 -36.33 20.76 -11.17
CA THR A 384 -36.32 20.02 -12.46
C THR A 384 -36.26 20.91 -13.70
N SER A 385 -36.62 22.18 -13.57
CA SER A 385 -36.61 23.12 -14.70
C SER A 385 -35.25 23.81 -14.90
N LEU A 386 -34.34 23.67 -13.94
CA LEU A 386 -33.02 24.28 -13.95
C LEU A 386 -32.00 23.38 -14.66
N HIS A 387 -30.92 23.99 -15.16
CA HIS A 387 -29.76 23.26 -15.65
C HIS A 387 -28.96 22.63 -14.50
N THR A 388 -28.17 21.60 -14.81
CA THR A 388 -27.41 20.83 -13.81
C THR A 388 -26.46 21.68 -12.99
N ASP A 389 -25.80 22.66 -13.61
CA ASP A 389 -24.92 23.63 -12.97
C ASP A 389 -25.67 24.51 -11.97
N GLU A 390 -26.87 24.98 -12.31
CA GLU A 390 -27.72 25.75 -11.39
C GLU A 390 -28.14 24.92 -10.17
N ILE A 391 -28.46 23.63 -10.35
CA ILE A 391 -28.76 22.72 -9.24
C ILE A 391 -27.54 22.55 -8.34
N VAL A 392 -26.35 22.39 -8.92
CA VAL A 392 -25.09 22.27 -8.16
C VAL A 392 -24.85 23.53 -7.34
N ASP A 393 -25.01 24.71 -7.92
CA ASP A 393 -24.81 25.98 -7.21
C ASP A 393 -25.80 26.15 -6.04
N ILE A 394 -27.07 25.78 -6.22
CA ILE A 394 -28.08 25.83 -5.15
C ILE A 394 -27.72 24.88 -4.01
N VAL A 395 -27.36 23.63 -4.32
CA VAL A 395 -26.96 22.65 -3.31
C VAL A 395 -25.70 23.14 -2.57
N PHE A 396 -24.75 23.73 -3.31
CA PHE A 396 -23.50 24.23 -2.74
C PHE A 396 -23.77 25.36 -1.75
N GLU A 397 -24.51 26.38 -2.17
CA GLU A 397 -24.83 27.52 -1.30
C GLU A 397 -25.65 27.09 -0.09
N THR A 398 -26.62 26.18 -0.25
CA THR A 398 -27.41 25.66 0.87
C THR A 398 -26.51 24.96 1.89
N VAL A 399 -25.67 24.02 1.45
CA VAL A 399 -24.72 23.30 2.33
C VAL A 399 -23.73 24.27 2.98
N TRP A 400 -23.19 25.21 2.21
CA TRP A 400 -22.20 26.15 2.70
C TRP A 400 -22.79 27.11 3.74
N GLN A 401 -23.92 27.76 3.46
CA GLN A 401 -24.50 28.78 4.33
C GLN A 401 -25.18 28.20 5.58
N GLU A 402 -25.84 27.04 5.48
CA GLU A 402 -26.66 26.51 6.58
C GLU A 402 -25.92 25.50 7.45
N MET A 403 -24.97 24.75 6.87
CA MET A 403 -24.35 23.61 7.57
C MET A 403 -22.87 23.85 7.89
N VAL A 404 -22.12 24.35 6.92
CA VAL A 404 -20.67 24.52 7.03
C VAL A 404 -20.36 25.84 7.74
N LYS A 405 -20.76 26.98 7.16
CA LYS A 405 -20.50 28.33 7.67
C LYS A 405 -20.92 28.52 9.14
N PRO A 406 -22.07 28.03 9.64
CA PRO A 406 -22.44 28.22 11.05
C PRO A 406 -21.50 27.51 12.03
N VAL A 407 -20.84 26.43 11.61
CA VAL A 407 -19.81 25.73 12.43
C VAL A 407 -18.53 26.57 12.50
N PHE A 408 -18.14 27.20 11.39
CA PHE A 408 -16.95 28.05 11.33
C PHE A 408 -17.18 29.49 11.83
N GLU A 409 -18.41 29.98 11.93
CA GLU A 409 -18.67 31.34 12.43
C GLU A 409 -18.87 31.39 13.93
N LYS A 410 -19.46 30.36 14.55
CA LYS A 410 -19.63 30.32 16.02
C LYS A 410 -18.27 30.30 16.74
N ASP A 411 -18.10 31.10 17.80
CA ASP A 411 -16.82 31.13 18.54
C ASP A 411 -16.67 29.97 19.53
N THR A 412 -17.79 29.40 19.99
CA THR A 412 -17.80 28.23 20.88
C THR A 412 -19.02 27.36 20.60
N ILE A 413 -18.78 26.09 20.27
CA ILE A 413 -19.81 25.04 20.30
C ILE A 413 -19.83 24.42 21.70
N GLU A 414 -21.01 24.37 22.32
CA GLU A 414 -21.22 23.70 23.60
C GLU A 414 -21.24 22.18 23.40
N VAL A 415 -20.58 21.44 24.29
CA VAL A 415 -20.52 19.99 24.20
C VAL A 415 -21.70 19.39 24.96
N LEU A 416 -22.49 18.54 24.31
CA LEU A 416 -23.64 17.86 24.90
C LEU A 416 -23.21 16.94 26.05
N PRO A 417 -24.08 16.64 27.04
CA PRO A 417 -23.76 15.67 28.11
C PRO A 417 -23.34 14.31 27.57
N GLU A 418 -22.45 13.61 28.28
CA GLU A 418 -21.88 12.33 27.84
C GLU A 418 -22.93 11.29 27.49
N GLU A 419 -23.95 11.11 28.33
CA GLU A 419 -25.04 10.17 28.08
C GLU A 419 -25.79 10.47 26.77
N ARG A 420 -25.89 11.76 26.39
CA ARG A 420 -26.51 12.17 25.13
C ARG A 420 -25.62 11.84 23.93
N ARG A 421 -24.31 12.08 24.06
CA ARG A 421 -23.34 11.73 23.02
C ARG A 421 -23.24 10.23 22.80
N ASN A 422 -23.33 9.45 23.88
CA ASN A 422 -23.37 7.98 23.84
C ASN A 422 -24.62 7.50 23.11
N PHE A 423 -25.77 8.09 23.41
CA PHE A 423 -27.01 7.81 22.70
C PHE A 423 -26.89 8.12 21.19
N ASN A 424 -26.39 9.31 20.81
CA ASN A 424 -26.22 9.70 19.42
C ASN A 424 -25.24 8.76 18.66
N THR A 425 -24.11 8.43 19.28
CA THR A 425 -23.12 7.48 18.74
C THR A 425 -23.74 6.11 18.49
N PHE A 426 -24.48 5.57 19.46
CA PHE A 426 -25.12 4.27 19.32
C PHE A 426 -26.19 4.25 18.26
N VAL A 427 -26.99 5.31 18.15
CA VAL A 427 -28.00 5.41 17.10
C VAL A 427 -27.34 5.40 15.72
N ARG A 428 -26.26 6.17 15.51
CA ARG A 428 -25.46 6.11 14.27
C ARG A 428 -24.92 4.72 13.99
N TYR A 429 -24.30 4.09 14.99
CA TYR A 429 -23.77 2.74 14.89
C TYR A 429 -24.87 1.74 14.49
N MET A 430 -26.00 1.74 15.21
CA MET A 430 -27.11 0.81 14.95
C MET A 430 -27.81 1.06 13.64
N CYS A 431 -27.94 2.32 13.20
CA CYS A 431 -28.43 2.64 11.85
C CYS A 431 -27.59 1.92 10.78
N GLY A 432 -26.26 1.88 10.95
CA GLY A 432 -25.38 1.09 10.10
C GLY A 432 -25.57 -0.41 10.24
N GLN A 433 -25.64 -0.93 11.47
CA GLN A 433 -25.72 -2.37 11.74
C GLN A 433 -27.05 -3.02 11.33
N LEU A 434 -28.16 -2.26 11.38
CA LEU A 434 -29.49 -2.78 11.07
C LEU A 434 -29.61 -3.33 9.64
N ALA A 435 -28.74 -2.85 8.76
CA ALA A 435 -28.43 -3.40 7.46
C ALA A 435 -28.32 -4.93 7.37
N ILE A 436 -27.66 -5.56 8.36
CA ILE A 436 -27.38 -6.99 8.36
C ILE A 436 -28.69 -7.79 8.47
N PHE A 437 -29.69 -7.25 9.15
CA PHE A 437 -31.00 -7.90 9.23
C PHE A 437 -31.72 -7.90 7.87
N SER A 438 -31.55 -6.85 7.07
CA SER A 438 -32.11 -6.76 5.72
C SER A 438 -31.33 -7.60 4.70
N ALA A 439 -30.01 -7.74 4.88
CA ALA A 439 -29.17 -8.55 4.00
C ALA A 439 -29.34 -10.07 4.24
N PHE A 440 -29.57 -10.48 5.49
CA PHE A 440 -29.68 -11.88 5.88
C PHE A 440 -31.05 -12.13 6.52
N GLU A 441 -32.11 -12.15 5.71
CA GLU A 441 -33.49 -12.41 6.15
C GLU A 441 -33.66 -13.86 6.65
N THR A 442 -33.45 -14.09 7.94
CA THR A 442 -33.73 -15.36 8.63
C THR A 442 -34.92 -15.20 9.58
N PRO A 443 -35.60 -16.30 9.99
CA PRO A 443 -36.63 -16.22 11.03
C PRO A 443 -36.14 -15.52 12.30
N GLU A 444 -34.89 -15.76 12.69
CA GLU A 444 -34.27 -15.15 13.86
C GLU A 444 -33.96 -13.66 13.67
N SER A 445 -33.69 -13.20 12.45
CA SER A 445 -33.36 -11.80 12.14
C SER A 445 -34.44 -10.85 12.64
N SER A 446 -35.72 -11.23 12.52
CA SER A 446 -36.84 -10.45 13.03
C SER A 446 -36.78 -10.22 14.54
N ILE A 447 -36.43 -11.26 15.32
CA ILE A 447 -36.38 -11.21 16.80
C ILE A 447 -35.29 -10.23 17.26
N TYR A 448 -34.09 -10.36 16.72
CA TYR A 448 -32.96 -9.50 17.09
C TYR A 448 -33.17 -8.06 16.63
N ARG A 449 -33.63 -7.86 15.39
CA ARG A 449 -33.97 -6.54 14.86
C ARG A 449 -35.02 -5.85 15.74
N ASP A 450 -36.13 -6.53 16.02
CA ASP A 450 -37.24 -5.94 16.77
C ASP A 450 -36.85 -5.66 18.22
N GLY A 451 -35.99 -6.51 18.82
CA GLY A 451 -35.40 -6.28 20.14
C GLY A 451 -34.54 -5.01 20.20
N ILE A 452 -33.65 -4.82 19.22
CA ILE A 452 -32.81 -3.62 19.09
C ILE A 452 -33.67 -2.38 18.86
N LEU A 453 -34.62 -2.43 17.91
CA LEU A 453 -35.50 -1.31 17.60
C LEU A 453 -36.34 -0.89 18.81
N LYS A 454 -36.84 -1.87 19.58
CA LYS A 454 -37.56 -1.61 20.83
C LYS A 454 -36.65 -0.92 21.84
N PHE A 455 -35.42 -1.40 22.01
CA PHE A 455 -34.45 -0.80 22.93
C PHE A 455 -34.13 0.66 22.57
N ILE A 456 -33.86 0.94 21.28
CA ILE A 456 -33.65 2.30 20.77
C ILE A 456 -34.88 3.18 21.04
N LYS A 457 -36.09 2.68 20.78
CA LYS A 457 -37.34 3.42 21.02
C LYS A 457 -37.57 3.77 22.48
N GLU A 458 -37.17 2.91 23.40
CA GLU A 458 -37.24 3.19 24.83
C GLU A 458 -36.23 4.29 25.22
N LYS A 459 -35.00 4.19 24.72
CA LYS A 459 -33.93 5.17 24.97
C LYS A 459 -34.16 6.51 24.32
N ALA A 460 -34.84 6.56 23.18
CA ALA A 460 -35.28 7.79 22.52
C ALA A 460 -36.14 8.72 23.39
N LYS A 461 -36.83 8.18 24.41
CA LYS A 461 -37.66 8.99 25.31
C LYS A 461 -36.82 9.87 26.24
N THR A 462 -35.70 9.35 26.72
CA THR A 462 -34.76 10.08 27.57
C THR A 462 -33.62 10.71 26.77
N LYS A 463 -33.35 10.15 25.59
CA LYS A 463 -32.21 10.46 24.72
C LYS A 463 -30.88 10.36 25.47
N THR A 464 -30.78 9.41 26.40
CA THR A 464 -29.60 9.18 27.23
C THR A 464 -29.27 7.70 27.22
N MET A 465 -27.98 7.38 27.26
CA MET A 465 -27.53 6.00 27.34
C MET A 465 -26.21 5.86 28.10
N THR A 466 -26.17 4.87 28.98
CA THR A 466 -24.97 4.51 29.74
C THR A 466 -24.08 3.54 28.98
N ILE A 467 -22.83 3.37 29.43
CA ILE A 467 -21.88 2.43 28.83
C ILE A 467 -22.37 0.98 29.00
N ASP A 468 -22.84 0.61 30.19
CA ASP A 468 -23.34 -0.75 30.44
C ASP A 468 -24.52 -1.09 29.51
N GLU A 469 -25.35 -0.10 29.19
CA GLU A 469 -26.46 -0.24 28.25
C GLU A 469 -25.99 -0.44 26.81
N ILE A 470 -24.91 0.23 26.40
CA ILE A 470 -24.24 -0.02 25.11
C ILE A 470 -23.71 -1.44 25.06
N GLU A 471 -22.94 -1.87 26.07
CA GLU A 471 -22.31 -3.20 26.10
C GLU A 471 -23.36 -4.32 26.04
N ASN A 472 -24.50 -4.13 26.71
CA ASN A 472 -25.63 -5.06 26.66
C ASN A 472 -26.23 -5.14 25.24
N ALA A 473 -26.41 -4.01 24.56
CA ALA A 473 -26.93 -3.97 23.20
C ALA A 473 -25.95 -4.55 22.18
N GLU A 474 -24.65 -4.26 22.32
CA GLU A 474 -23.57 -4.85 21.50
C GLU A 474 -23.50 -6.36 21.68
N THR A 475 -23.60 -6.85 22.93
CA THR A 475 -23.63 -8.29 23.22
C THR A 475 -24.83 -8.97 22.55
N PHE A 476 -26.01 -8.35 22.64
CA PHE A 476 -27.22 -8.85 22.02
C PHE A 476 -27.11 -8.91 20.48
N PHE A 477 -26.59 -7.85 19.86
CA PHE A 477 -26.32 -7.80 18.44
C PHE A 477 -25.23 -8.82 18.02
N GLY A 478 -24.14 -8.92 18.78
CA GLY A 478 -23.05 -9.86 18.53
C GLY A 478 -23.49 -11.32 18.54
N ALA A 479 -24.47 -11.68 19.36
CA ALA A 479 -25.07 -13.01 19.36
C ALA A 479 -25.78 -13.37 18.04
N TYR A 480 -26.43 -12.39 17.40
CA TYR A 480 -27.01 -12.59 16.07
C TYR A 480 -25.92 -12.78 15.00
N VAL A 481 -24.86 -11.99 15.05
CA VAL A 481 -23.72 -12.13 14.13
C VAL A 481 -23.07 -13.51 14.28
N ASP A 482 -22.90 -14.00 15.51
CA ASP A 482 -22.41 -15.36 15.76
C ASP A 482 -23.36 -16.43 15.22
N LEU A 483 -24.67 -16.22 15.33
CA LEU A 483 -25.67 -17.13 14.76
C LEU A 483 -25.53 -17.22 13.23
N LEU A 484 -25.35 -16.10 12.53
CA LEU A 484 -25.12 -16.09 11.08
C LEU A 484 -23.87 -16.89 10.70
N ALA A 485 -22.79 -16.74 11.47
CA ALA A 485 -21.56 -17.50 11.25
C ALA A 485 -21.75 -19.00 11.52
N GLN A 486 -22.45 -19.37 12.59
CA GLN A 486 -22.79 -20.77 12.91
C GLN A 486 -23.66 -21.43 11.83
N LYS A 487 -24.55 -20.66 11.20
CA LYS A 487 -25.35 -21.10 10.06
C LYS A 487 -24.59 -21.11 8.73
N ASN A 488 -23.30 -20.77 8.73
CA ASN A 488 -22.47 -20.60 7.53
C ASN A 488 -23.02 -19.58 6.51
N MET A 489 -23.78 -18.59 6.98
CA MET A 489 -24.28 -17.50 6.13
C MET A 489 -23.25 -16.41 5.91
N ILE A 490 -22.32 -16.26 6.87
CA ILE A 490 -21.17 -15.37 6.81
C ILE A 490 -19.92 -16.12 7.30
N THR A 491 -18.72 -15.67 6.91
CA THR A 491 -17.48 -16.24 7.44
C THR A 491 -17.18 -15.75 8.86
N TYR A 492 -16.28 -16.43 9.58
CA TYR A 492 -15.81 -15.94 10.88
C TYR A 492 -15.05 -14.61 10.78
N ASP A 493 -14.41 -14.35 9.64
CA ASP A 493 -13.80 -13.05 9.35
C ASP A 493 -14.86 -11.96 9.20
N ASP A 494 -15.95 -12.26 8.50
CA ASP A 494 -17.10 -11.34 8.38
C ASP A 494 -17.74 -11.10 9.75
N ALA A 495 -17.91 -12.15 10.56
CA ALA A 495 -18.46 -12.05 11.90
C ALA A 495 -17.63 -11.14 12.81
N SER A 496 -16.30 -11.26 12.75
CA SER A 496 -15.38 -10.35 13.46
C SER A 496 -15.52 -8.92 12.96
N THR A 497 -15.63 -8.72 11.64
CA THR A 497 -15.79 -7.38 11.06
C THR A 497 -17.13 -6.76 11.45
N TYR A 498 -18.24 -7.51 11.39
CA TYR A 498 -19.60 -7.02 11.64
C TYR A 498 -19.78 -6.55 13.08
N LYS A 499 -19.12 -7.24 14.03
CA LYS A 499 -19.09 -6.84 15.44
C LYS A 499 -18.33 -5.54 15.69
N GLU A 500 -17.30 -5.25 14.90
CA GLU A 500 -16.47 -4.05 15.06
C GLU A 500 -17.09 -2.81 14.41
N ILE A 501 -17.38 -2.86 13.10
CA ILE A 501 -18.07 -1.80 12.34
C ILE A 501 -18.70 -2.44 11.11
N TYR A 502 -19.95 -2.09 10.79
CA TYR A 502 -20.58 -2.55 9.57
C TYR A 502 -21.20 -1.46 8.70
N PRO A 503 -20.64 -1.20 7.52
CA PRO A 503 -21.34 -0.62 6.39
C PRO A 503 -21.83 -1.73 5.43
N MET A 504 -23.07 -1.56 4.97
CA MET A 504 -23.85 -2.60 4.30
C MET A 504 -23.48 -2.89 2.84
N PHE A 505 -22.73 -2.01 2.21
CA PHE A 505 -22.48 -2.12 0.78
C PHE A 505 -21.02 -2.41 0.54
N GLU A 506 -20.75 -3.33 -0.39
CA GLU A 506 -19.46 -3.34 -1.04
C GLU A 506 -19.18 -1.91 -1.51
N PRO A 507 -17.98 -1.38 -1.23
CA PRO A 507 -17.70 -0.02 -1.61
C PRO A 507 -17.89 0.18 -3.09
N CYS A 508 -18.79 1.08 -3.45
CA CYS A 508 -18.79 1.67 -4.77
C CYS A 508 -17.62 2.66 -4.76
N TYR A 509 -16.49 2.20 -5.27
CA TYR A 509 -15.25 2.97 -5.26
C TYR A 509 -15.38 4.23 -6.12
N VAL A 510 -15.39 5.40 -5.48
CA VAL A 510 -15.04 6.65 -6.16
C VAL A 510 -13.55 6.60 -6.48
N PHE A 511 -13.20 6.12 -7.67
CA PHE A 511 -11.83 6.23 -8.17
C PHE A 511 -11.59 7.67 -8.63
N TYR A 512 -10.63 8.33 -7.98
CA TYR A 512 -10.14 9.67 -8.32
C TYR A 512 -9.14 9.59 -9.49
N ASP A 513 -9.59 9.11 -10.65
CA ASP A 513 -8.79 8.86 -11.87
C ASP A 513 -8.12 7.46 -11.93
N GLU A 514 -8.02 6.91 -13.14
CA GLU A 514 -7.70 5.50 -13.42
C GLU A 514 -6.19 5.19 -13.44
N ASN A 515 -5.31 6.20 -13.35
CA ASN A 515 -3.90 5.98 -13.69
C ASN A 515 -2.82 6.53 -12.74
N LYS A 516 -3.10 7.25 -11.65
CA LYS A 516 -2.07 7.64 -10.65
C LYS A 516 -2.65 7.82 -9.25
N SER A 517 -1.93 7.36 -8.22
CA SER A 517 -2.15 7.78 -6.84
C SER A 517 -1.55 9.18 -6.65
N TYR A 518 -2.41 10.19 -6.62
CA TYR A 518 -2.07 11.61 -6.43
C TYR A 518 -1.21 11.90 -5.17
N TYR A 519 -1.30 11.05 -4.14
CA TYR A 519 -0.52 11.14 -2.89
C TYR A 519 1.00 11.04 -3.07
N ASP A 520 1.49 10.50 -4.20
CA ASP A 520 2.93 10.41 -4.47
C ASP A 520 3.54 11.78 -4.84
N SER A 521 2.75 12.72 -5.37
CA SER A 521 3.22 14.08 -5.68
C SER A 521 3.42 14.91 -4.41
N LEU A 522 2.47 14.83 -3.47
CA LEU A 522 2.54 15.48 -2.15
C LEU A 522 3.69 14.95 -1.29
N SER A 523 4.02 13.66 -1.38
CA SER A 523 5.18 13.05 -0.72
C SER A 523 6.51 13.73 -1.12
N ASN A 524 6.66 14.09 -2.39
CA ASN A 524 7.88 14.72 -2.92
C ASN A 524 7.96 16.22 -2.64
N VAL A 525 6.81 16.87 -2.41
CA VAL A 525 6.71 18.24 -1.91
C VAL A 525 6.99 18.26 -0.40
N TYR A 526 6.39 17.34 0.35
CA TYR A 526 6.57 17.15 1.79
C TYR A 526 8.02 16.90 2.21
N LYS A 527 8.77 16.05 1.48
CA LYS A 527 10.21 15.81 1.72
C LYS A 527 11.07 17.06 1.60
N ARG A 528 10.70 18.00 0.72
CA ARG A 528 11.44 19.26 0.50
C ARG A 528 11.11 20.34 1.53
N LEU A 529 9.89 20.33 2.09
CA LEU A 529 9.36 21.43 2.91
C LEU A 529 9.63 21.28 4.42
N PHE A 530 9.71 20.06 4.94
CA PHE A 530 9.68 19.81 6.40
C PHE A 530 11.04 19.52 7.03
N LYS A 531 12.16 19.73 6.32
CA LYS A 531 13.52 19.41 6.79
C LYS A 531 13.58 18.02 7.45
N ILE A 532 12.92 17.02 6.85
CA ILE A 532 13.08 15.63 7.30
C ILE A 532 14.57 15.34 7.21
N PRO A 533 15.23 15.02 8.32
CA PRO A 533 16.66 14.94 8.31
C PRO A 533 17.09 13.81 7.37
N HIS A 534 18.07 14.09 6.50
CA HIS A 534 18.46 13.16 5.45
C HIS A 534 18.90 11.81 6.06
N ARG A 535 18.41 10.72 5.47
CA ARG A 535 18.73 9.33 5.83
C ARG A 535 19.31 8.67 4.60
N ILE A 536 20.61 8.84 4.43
CA ILE A 536 21.32 8.52 3.20
C ILE A 536 22.05 7.19 3.37
N ILE A 537 22.01 6.35 2.36
CA ILE A 537 22.92 5.22 2.25
C ILE A 537 23.91 5.52 1.14
N ILE A 538 25.21 5.37 1.40
CA ILE A 538 26.22 5.45 0.35
C ILE A 538 26.82 4.07 0.07
N MET A 539 26.79 3.70 -1.19
CA MET A 539 27.25 2.42 -1.73
C MET A 539 28.28 2.66 -2.84
N GLY A 540 28.98 1.61 -3.24
CA GLY A 540 30.04 1.66 -4.22
C GLY A 540 31.22 0.76 -3.85
N LEU A 541 32.11 0.53 -4.80
CA LEU A 541 33.26 -0.34 -4.63
C LEU A 541 34.17 0.06 -3.46
N PRO A 542 34.82 -0.89 -2.77
CA PRO A 542 35.95 -0.57 -1.89
C PRO A 542 36.98 0.27 -2.66
N GLY A 543 37.34 1.46 -2.16
CA GLY A 543 38.27 2.37 -2.85
C GLY A 543 37.61 3.52 -3.62
N CYS A 544 36.29 3.54 -3.82
CA CYS A 544 35.60 4.62 -4.55
C CYS A 544 35.40 5.93 -3.77
N GLY A 545 35.92 6.05 -2.54
CA GLY A 545 35.82 7.31 -1.78
C GLY A 545 34.58 7.50 -0.92
N LYS A 546 33.75 6.46 -0.69
CA LYS A 546 32.55 6.50 0.19
C LYS A 546 32.79 7.21 1.52
N GLY A 547 33.86 6.85 2.23
CA GLY A 547 34.15 7.44 3.54
C GLY A 547 34.49 8.93 3.48
N THR A 548 35.17 9.37 2.41
CA THR A 548 35.43 10.80 2.18
C THR A 548 34.13 11.55 1.92
N GLN A 549 33.30 11.04 1.00
CA GLN A 549 32.02 11.67 0.68
C GLN A 549 31.05 11.65 1.86
N SER A 550 31.02 10.56 2.65
CA SER A 550 30.16 10.45 3.82
C SER A 550 30.46 11.52 4.87
N LYS A 551 31.76 11.81 5.10
CA LYS A 551 32.18 12.86 6.02
C LYS A 551 31.77 14.24 5.52
N LEU A 552 32.01 14.54 4.25
CA LEU A 552 31.62 15.82 3.64
C LEU A 552 30.11 16.05 3.69
N ILE A 553 29.31 15.01 3.38
CA ILE A 553 27.85 15.05 3.48
C ILE A 553 27.40 15.24 4.94
N ALA A 554 27.95 14.45 5.87
CA ALA A 554 27.60 14.55 7.28
C ALA A 554 27.89 15.95 7.85
N GLU A 555 29.05 16.53 7.52
CA GLU A 555 29.44 17.87 7.95
C GLU A 555 28.54 18.95 7.33
N LYS A 556 28.27 18.88 6.02
CA LYS A 556 27.47 19.87 5.30
C LYS A 556 26.02 19.90 5.75
N TYR A 557 25.41 18.74 5.95
CA TYR A 557 23.99 18.59 6.24
C TYR A 557 23.71 18.30 7.73
N GLY A 558 24.74 18.29 8.58
CA GLY A 558 24.61 18.06 10.02
C GLY A 558 24.18 16.64 10.41
N LEU A 559 24.41 15.66 9.55
CA LEU A 559 23.96 14.28 9.73
C LEU A 559 24.90 13.50 10.65
N VAL A 560 24.38 12.44 11.27
CA VAL A 560 25.22 11.46 11.95
C VAL A 560 25.91 10.54 10.93
N HIS A 561 27.24 10.57 10.88
CA HIS A 561 28.00 9.58 10.09
C HIS A 561 28.05 8.24 10.83
N ILE A 562 27.45 7.21 10.22
CA ILE A 562 27.44 5.84 10.74
C ILE A 562 28.27 4.97 9.80
N SER A 563 29.52 4.69 10.18
CA SER A 563 30.37 3.73 9.47
C SER A 563 30.39 2.39 10.18
N THR A 564 30.03 1.32 9.48
CA THR A 564 30.14 -0.06 9.97
C THR A 564 31.56 -0.39 10.43
N GLY A 565 32.57 0.17 9.74
CA GLY A 565 33.96 -0.03 10.08
C GLY A 565 34.38 0.67 11.37
N ASP A 566 33.80 1.83 11.69
CA ASP A 566 34.03 2.51 12.97
C ASP A 566 33.28 1.81 14.10
N LEU A 567 32.01 1.45 13.89
CA LEU A 567 31.20 0.72 14.86
C LEU A 567 31.86 -0.58 15.32
N VAL A 568 32.37 -1.37 14.38
CA VAL A 568 33.03 -2.63 14.75
C VAL A 568 34.37 -2.38 15.45
N ARG A 569 35.15 -1.38 15.03
CA ARG A 569 36.40 -1.03 15.73
C ARG A 569 36.14 -0.57 17.16
N GLU A 570 35.04 0.16 17.41
CA GLU A 570 34.61 0.54 18.76
C GLU A 570 34.22 -0.70 19.59
N VAL A 571 33.59 -1.71 18.98
CA VAL A 571 33.25 -2.97 19.66
C VAL A 571 34.49 -3.80 19.96
N ILE A 572 35.47 -3.85 19.06
CA ILE A 572 36.76 -4.55 19.24
C ILE A 572 37.58 -3.88 20.35
N SER A 573 37.66 -2.54 20.37
CA SER A 573 38.46 -1.81 21.36
C SER A 573 37.97 -2.03 22.81
N LYS A 574 36.69 -2.37 22.99
CA LYS A 574 36.10 -2.71 24.29
C LYS A 574 36.54 -4.09 24.82
N GLN A 575 37.27 -4.90 24.04
CA GLN A 575 37.84 -6.20 24.44
C GLN A 575 36.81 -7.19 25.03
N THR A 576 35.54 -7.05 24.64
CA THR A 576 34.46 -7.96 25.04
C THR A 576 34.52 -9.27 24.26
N GLU A 577 33.81 -10.30 24.71
CA GLU A 577 33.70 -11.57 23.97
C GLU A 577 33.13 -11.38 22.55
N LEU A 578 32.23 -10.41 22.36
CA LEU A 578 31.76 -10.00 21.03
C LEU A 578 32.88 -9.33 20.22
N GLY A 579 33.66 -8.44 20.84
CA GLY A 579 34.81 -7.78 20.22
C GLY A 579 35.86 -8.74 19.70
N LYS A 580 36.26 -9.74 20.51
CA LYS A 580 37.23 -10.76 20.10
C LYS A 580 36.75 -11.61 18.92
N LYS A 581 35.46 -11.97 18.90
CA LYS A 581 34.84 -12.68 17.76
C LYS A 581 34.85 -11.83 16.49
N CYS A 582 34.52 -10.54 16.60
CA CYS A 582 34.57 -9.62 15.46
C CYS A 582 36.00 -9.44 14.93
N GLU A 583 36.99 -9.33 15.82
CA GLU A 583 38.40 -9.18 15.47
C GLU A 583 38.94 -10.37 14.67
N ALA A 584 38.63 -11.60 15.11
CA ALA A 584 39.05 -12.82 14.41
C ALA A 584 38.55 -12.89 12.96
N ILE A 585 37.31 -12.45 12.71
CA ILE A 585 36.67 -12.48 11.38
C ILE A 585 37.19 -11.35 10.48
N ILE A 586 37.43 -10.16 11.02
CA ILE A 586 37.90 -9.01 10.22
C ILE A 586 39.36 -9.19 9.77
N ASN A 587 40.21 -9.81 10.59
CA ASN A 587 41.61 -10.03 10.25
C ASN A 587 41.82 -10.92 9.01
N THR A 588 40.85 -11.79 8.69
CA THR A 588 40.85 -12.62 7.47
C THR A 588 40.34 -11.87 6.24
N GLY A 589 39.82 -10.65 6.39
CA GLY A 589 39.21 -9.86 5.32
C GLY A 589 37.74 -10.22 5.03
N GLY A 590 37.12 -11.08 5.85
CA GLY A 590 35.73 -11.50 5.71
C GLY A 590 34.71 -10.43 6.13
N LEU A 591 33.46 -10.61 5.71
CA LEU A 591 32.31 -9.86 6.23
C LEU A 591 31.86 -10.46 7.55
N LEU A 592 31.41 -9.62 8.48
CA LEU A 592 30.79 -10.10 9.72
C LEU A 592 29.44 -10.75 9.40
N PRO A 593 29.11 -11.91 10.02
CA PRO A 593 27.78 -12.48 9.96
C PRO A 593 26.70 -11.52 10.44
N ASP A 594 25.51 -11.63 9.85
CA ASP A 594 24.35 -10.79 10.15
C ASP A 594 23.96 -10.80 11.63
N GLU A 595 24.08 -11.96 12.29
CA GLU A 595 23.83 -12.14 13.72
C GLU A 595 24.73 -11.28 14.62
N LEU A 596 25.91 -10.88 14.13
CA LEU A 596 26.84 -10.02 14.87
C LEU A 596 26.66 -8.55 14.49
N ILE A 597 26.50 -8.24 13.20
CA ILE A 597 26.50 -6.83 12.75
C ILE A 597 25.14 -6.15 12.91
N ASN A 598 24.04 -6.87 12.71
CA ASN A 598 22.69 -6.29 12.77
C ASN A 598 22.36 -5.69 14.15
N PRO A 599 22.68 -6.36 15.29
CA PRO A 599 22.43 -5.77 16.60
C PRO A 599 23.28 -4.53 16.88
N ILE A 600 24.57 -4.54 16.50
CA ILE A 600 25.49 -3.39 16.67
C ILE A 600 24.97 -2.18 15.88
N PHE A 601 24.53 -2.43 14.66
CA PHE A 601 23.97 -1.40 13.79
C PHE A 601 22.65 -0.82 14.33
N LEU A 602 21.72 -1.68 14.77
CA LEU A 602 20.45 -1.23 15.34
C LEU A 602 20.64 -0.38 16.60
N ASP A 603 21.55 -0.77 17.50
CA ASP A 603 21.84 0.01 18.70
C ASP A 603 22.29 1.43 18.35
N ARG A 604 23.08 1.59 17.28
CA ARG A 604 23.55 2.92 16.86
C ARG A 604 22.46 3.76 16.23
N ILE A 605 21.70 3.21 15.29
CA ILE A 605 20.76 3.97 14.45
C ILE A 605 19.50 4.41 15.22
N LEU A 606 19.19 3.73 16.33
CA LEU A 606 18.04 4.05 17.19
C LEU A 606 18.32 5.15 18.22
N LYS A 607 19.55 5.66 18.31
CA LYS A 607 19.89 6.78 19.22
C LYS A 607 19.21 8.09 18.81
N GLU A 608 19.01 8.95 19.79
CA GLU A 608 18.21 10.18 19.62
C GLU A 608 18.85 11.18 18.63
N ASP A 609 20.17 11.22 18.57
CA ASP A 609 20.90 12.02 17.58
C ASP A 609 20.59 11.59 16.14
N CYS A 610 20.52 10.28 15.86
CA CYS A 610 20.13 9.75 14.56
C CYS A 610 18.67 10.05 14.17
N LYS A 611 17.76 10.12 15.14
CA LYS A 611 16.35 10.44 14.89
C LYS A 611 16.17 11.91 14.54
N THR A 612 16.84 12.79 15.28
CA THR A 612 16.71 14.25 15.21
C THR A 612 17.52 14.85 14.07
N LYS A 613 18.75 14.37 13.85
CA LYS A 613 19.70 14.90 12.85
C LYS A 613 19.77 14.09 11.57
N GLY A 614 19.19 12.90 11.54
CA GLY A 614 19.34 11.97 10.41
C GLY A 614 20.72 11.34 10.40
N TRP A 615 21.03 10.65 9.31
CA TRP A 615 22.24 9.85 9.23
C TRP A 615 22.69 9.59 7.81
N ILE A 616 23.97 9.28 7.67
CA ILE A 616 24.54 8.69 6.47
C ILE A 616 25.20 7.35 6.83
N LEU A 617 24.76 6.28 6.17
CA LEU A 617 25.33 4.94 6.32
C LEU A 617 26.47 4.74 5.34
N ASP A 618 27.66 4.51 5.88
CA ASP A 618 28.88 4.23 5.13
C ASP A 618 29.29 2.76 5.32
N GLY A 619 29.02 1.97 4.28
CA GLY A 619 29.39 0.56 4.25
C GLY A 619 28.45 -0.35 5.04
N TYR A 620 27.18 0.02 5.20
CA TYR A 620 26.07 -0.88 5.51
C TYR A 620 24.87 -0.42 4.68
N PRO A 621 24.13 -1.31 4.01
CA PRO A 621 24.30 -2.77 3.89
C PRO A 621 25.51 -3.20 3.03
N ARG A 622 26.00 -4.44 3.22
CA ARG A 622 27.09 -5.06 2.41
C ARG A 622 26.74 -6.41 1.80
N THR A 623 25.58 -6.96 2.16
CA THR A 623 25.05 -8.21 1.62
C THR A 623 23.59 -8.02 1.24
N THR A 624 23.08 -8.93 0.42
CA THR A 624 21.64 -8.97 0.12
C THR A 624 20.79 -9.15 1.39
N SER A 625 21.27 -9.92 2.38
CA SER A 625 20.56 -10.08 3.65
C SER A 625 20.58 -8.80 4.51
N ASN A 626 21.65 -7.99 4.46
CA ASN A 626 21.63 -6.66 5.09
C ASN A 626 20.63 -5.71 4.41
N LEU A 627 20.44 -5.81 3.08
CA LEU A 627 19.42 -5.05 2.35
C LEU A 627 18.01 -5.44 2.82
N GLU A 628 17.75 -6.75 2.96
CA GLU A 628 16.52 -7.26 3.56
C GLU A 628 16.32 -6.75 4.98
N PHE A 629 17.39 -6.70 5.77
CA PHE A 629 17.36 -6.18 7.13
C PHE A 629 17.00 -4.68 7.18
N VAL A 630 17.60 -3.85 6.33
CA VAL A 630 17.26 -2.42 6.20
C VAL A 630 15.78 -2.25 5.85
N ARG A 631 15.28 -3.08 4.92
CA ARG A 631 13.87 -3.08 4.49
C ARG A 631 12.93 -3.53 5.60
N ALA A 632 13.26 -4.62 6.31
CA ALA A 632 12.48 -5.18 7.40
C ALA A 632 12.34 -4.19 8.57
N ASN A 633 13.39 -3.43 8.86
CA ASN A 633 13.41 -2.43 9.93
C ASN A 633 12.88 -1.05 9.52
N ARG A 634 12.42 -0.89 8.27
CA ARG A 634 11.78 0.34 7.75
C ARG A 634 12.53 1.63 8.08
N LEU A 635 13.82 1.66 7.77
CA LEU A 635 14.71 2.77 8.17
C LEU A 635 14.42 4.13 7.47
N ASN A 636 13.33 4.24 6.68
CA ASN A 636 12.89 5.44 5.96
C ASN A 636 14.06 6.14 5.23
N VAL A 637 14.82 5.37 4.45
CA VAL A 637 15.91 5.87 3.61
C VAL A 637 15.37 6.94 2.67
N THR A 638 15.98 8.13 2.68
CA THR A 638 15.55 9.27 1.84
C THR A 638 16.38 9.39 0.58
N GLY A 639 17.56 8.76 0.53
CA GLY A 639 18.45 8.78 -0.63
C GLY A 639 19.48 7.65 -0.57
N VAL A 640 19.83 7.10 -1.72
CA VAL A 640 20.87 6.10 -1.91
C VAL A 640 21.82 6.57 -2.99
N ILE A 641 23.09 6.72 -2.64
CA ILE A 641 24.13 7.20 -3.54
C ILE A 641 25.04 6.03 -3.88
N PHE A 642 25.09 5.67 -5.16
CA PHE A 642 25.96 4.64 -5.69
C PHE A 642 27.16 5.30 -6.37
N LEU A 643 28.31 5.27 -5.69
CA LEU A 643 29.57 5.71 -6.27
C LEU A 643 30.11 4.64 -7.22
N THR A 644 30.11 4.95 -8.51
CA THR A 644 30.64 4.07 -9.57
C THR A 644 32.10 4.39 -9.84
N LEU A 645 32.92 3.35 -9.95
CA LEU A 645 34.34 3.42 -10.29
C LEU A 645 34.70 2.12 -11.00
N ASP A 646 35.71 2.10 -11.87
CA ASP A 646 36.23 0.86 -12.44
C ASP A 646 37.10 0.08 -11.42
N ASP A 647 37.15 -1.24 -11.58
CA ASP A 647 37.81 -2.16 -10.66
C ASP A 647 39.31 -1.90 -10.53
N ASP A 648 39.99 -1.64 -11.64
CA ASP A 648 41.44 -1.42 -11.66
C ASP A 648 41.80 -0.15 -10.88
N THR A 649 41.07 0.94 -11.10
CA THR A 649 41.22 2.17 -10.34
C THR A 649 40.83 1.98 -8.87
N ALA A 650 39.80 1.19 -8.56
CA ALA A 650 39.40 0.87 -7.20
C ALA A 650 40.49 0.06 -6.45
N ILE A 651 41.16 -0.87 -7.13
CA ILE A 651 42.28 -1.65 -6.60
C ILE A 651 43.51 -0.76 -6.41
N GLU A 652 43.87 0.08 -7.39
CA GLU A 652 45.00 1.02 -7.29
C GLU A 652 44.80 1.96 -6.09
N ARG A 653 43.61 2.55 -5.96
CA ARG A 653 43.25 3.45 -4.85
C ARG A 653 43.33 2.78 -3.49
N GLN A 654 42.96 1.50 -3.39
CA GLN A 654 43.10 0.73 -2.15
C GLN A 654 44.58 0.47 -1.82
N CYS A 655 45.38 0.05 -2.80
CA CYS A 655 46.78 -0.31 -2.60
C CYS A 655 47.67 0.90 -2.26
N GLY A 656 47.34 2.08 -2.78
CA GLY A 656 48.05 3.32 -2.49
C GLY A 656 47.57 4.05 -1.23
N ARG A 657 46.56 3.55 -0.53
CA ARG A 657 46.00 4.18 0.67
C ARG A 657 46.92 4.06 1.88
N ILE A 658 47.11 5.17 2.57
CA ILE A 658 47.90 5.26 3.80
C ILE A 658 47.12 6.09 4.83
N THR A 659 47.17 5.73 6.11
CA THR A 659 46.39 6.40 7.17
C THR A 659 47.33 6.96 8.24
N ASP A 660 47.06 8.19 8.68
CA ASP A 660 47.70 8.76 9.86
C ASP A 660 47.01 8.23 11.13
N PRO A 661 47.72 7.50 12.02
CA PRO A 661 47.11 6.89 13.18
C PRO A 661 46.69 7.91 14.25
N LEU A 662 47.23 9.14 14.23
CA LEU A 662 46.87 10.18 15.21
C LEU A 662 45.60 10.93 14.83
N THR A 663 45.45 11.30 13.55
CA THR A 663 44.33 12.12 13.07
C THR A 663 43.23 11.27 12.42
N GLY A 664 43.52 10.04 12.03
CA GLY A 664 42.65 9.21 11.19
C GLY A 664 42.52 9.70 9.75
N ALA A 665 43.33 10.70 9.34
CA ALA A 665 43.35 11.22 7.97
C ALA A 665 43.86 10.17 6.99
N ILE A 666 43.25 10.13 5.80
CA ILE A 666 43.58 9.19 4.73
C ILE A 666 44.35 9.94 3.65
N TYR A 667 45.52 9.41 3.30
CA TYR A 667 46.40 9.88 2.22
C TYR A 667 46.49 8.82 1.13
N HIS A 668 47.04 9.21 -0.02
CA HIS A 668 47.34 8.30 -1.12
C HIS A 668 48.72 8.60 -1.71
N SER A 669 49.55 7.57 -1.88
CA SER A 669 50.93 7.71 -2.37
C SER A 669 51.07 8.53 -3.66
N LYS A 670 50.10 8.39 -4.58
CA LYS A 670 50.01 9.10 -5.87
C LYS A 670 49.06 10.31 -5.89
N PHE A 671 47.79 10.14 -5.47
CA PHE A 671 46.73 11.13 -5.67
C PHE A 671 46.59 12.17 -4.54
N LEU A 672 47.13 11.89 -3.36
CA LEU A 672 47.10 12.80 -2.21
C LEU A 672 48.34 12.53 -1.33
N PRO A 673 49.55 12.90 -1.80
CA PRO A 673 50.79 12.57 -1.11
C PRO A 673 50.87 13.33 0.24
N PRO A 674 51.38 12.68 1.29
CA PRO A 674 51.53 13.31 2.60
C PRO A 674 52.66 14.34 2.62
N THR A 675 52.57 15.30 3.53
CA THR A 675 53.68 16.22 3.85
C THR A 675 54.82 15.48 4.55
N GLU A 676 56.03 16.03 4.48
CA GLU A 676 57.25 15.38 4.99
C GLU A 676 57.23 15.12 6.50
N GLU A 677 56.57 15.98 7.27
CA GLU A 677 56.37 15.80 8.72
C GLU A 677 55.44 14.63 9.08
N ILE A 678 54.48 14.31 8.21
CA ILE A 678 53.48 13.26 8.48
C ILE A 678 53.98 11.90 7.97
N ARG A 679 54.84 11.88 6.95
CA ARG A 679 55.27 10.68 6.23
C ARG A 679 55.83 9.57 7.14
N GLU A 680 56.57 9.92 8.20
CA GLU A 680 57.24 8.95 9.08
C GLU A 680 56.28 8.18 10.00
N ARG A 681 55.11 8.74 10.34
CA ARG A 681 54.13 8.11 11.26
C ARG A 681 53.00 7.36 10.55
N LEU A 682 53.00 7.39 9.22
CA LEU A 682 51.95 6.82 8.42
C LEU A 682 51.95 5.28 8.46
N VAL A 683 50.77 4.70 8.58
CA VAL A 683 50.60 3.24 8.55
C VAL A 683 49.72 2.81 7.40
N LYS A 684 50.14 1.73 6.74
CA LYS A 684 49.34 1.03 5.73
C LYS A 684 48.45 0.01 6.42
N ARG A 685 47.18 -0.07 6.02
CA ARG A 685 46.26 -1.05 6.61
C ARG A 685 46.65 -2.46 6.17
N ALA A 686 46.53 -3.43 7.07
CA ALA A 686 46.85 -4.84 6.78
C ALA A 686 45.98 -5.47 5.67
N THR A 687 44.88 -4.80 5.28
CA THR A 687 43.96 -5.19 4.21
C THR A 687 44.22 -4.52 2.86
N ASP A 688 45.13 -3.54 2.80
CA ASP A 688 45.31 -2.67 1.64
C ASP A 688 46.45 -3.17 0.73
N ASN A 689 46.46 -4.48 0.44
CA ASN A 689 47.33 -5.12 -0.54
C ASN A 689 46.53 -5.62 -1.74
N GLU A 690 47.19 -5.89 -2.85
CA GLU A 690 46.54 -6.22 -4.12
C GLU A 690 45.66 -7.48 -4.03
N GLU A 691 46.14 -8.54 -3.39
CA GLU A 691 45.42 -9.80 -3.22
C GLU A 691 44.10 -9.58 -2.46
N LYS A 692 44.15 -8.90 -1.31
CA LYS A 692 42.97 -8.59 -0.50
C LYS A 692 42.06 -7.56 -1.16
N ALA A 693 42.60 -6.59 -1.90
CA ALA A 693 41.82 -5.61 -2.64
C ALA A 693 40.97 -6.28 -3.73
N LYS A 694 41.56 -7.22 -4.48
CA LYS A 694 40.85 -8.04 -5.49
C LYS A 694 39.73 -8.87 -4.86
N ILE A 695 39.99 -9.51 -3.71
CA ILE A 695 38.96 -10.26 -2.97
C ILE A 695 37.78 -9.36 -2.59
N ARG A 696 38.05 -8.15 -2.11
CA ARG A 696 37.00 -7.21 -1.68
C ARG A 696 36.18 -6.63 -2.83
N VAL A 697 36.80 -6.38 -3.98
CA VAL A 697 36.10 -5.99 -5.21
C VAL A 697 35.20 -7.12 -5.67
N LYS A 698 35.72 -8.35 -5.75
CA LYS A 698 34.93 -9.53 -6.10
C LYS A 698 33.72 -9.73 -5.16
N VAL A 699 33.94 -9.71 -3.85
CA VAL A 699 32.85 -9.85 -2.86
C VAL A 699 31.80 -8.74 -3.01
N TYR A 700 32.22 -7.52 -3.35
CA TYR A 700 31.27 -6.44 -3.61
C TYR A 700 30.39 -6.75 -4.83
N HIS A 701 30.98 -7.23 -5.93
CA HIS A 701 30.20 -7.60 -7.12
C HIS A 701 29.22 -8.74 -6.82
N ASP A 702 29.71 -9.79 -6.16
CA ASP A 702 28.92 -10.97 -5.79
C ASP A 702 27.69 -10.61 -4.93
N GLU A 703 27.82 -9.61 -4.04
CA GLU A 703 26.78 -9.26 -3.06
C GLU A 703 25.94 -8.02 -3.40
N MET A 704 26.52 -7.04 -4.10
CA MET A 704 25.98 -5.67 -4.16
C MET A 704 25.78 -5.13 -5.58
N ASP A 705 26.12 -5.85 -6.65
CA ASP A 705 25.85 -5.39 -8.03
C ASP A 705 24.36 -5.18 -8.29
N GLN A 706 23.51 -6.01 -7.67
CA GLN A 706 22.05 -5.90 -7.77
C GLN A 706 21.46 -4.89 -6.78
N ALA A 707 22.25 -4.31 -5.88
CA ALA A 707 21.75 -3.44 -4.82
C ALA A 707 21.10 -2.15 -5.37
N PHE A 708 21.43 -1.74 -6.59
CA PHE A 708 20.77 -0.60 -7.24
C PHE A 708 19.26 -0.86 -7.44
N ASP A 709 18.90 -2.07 -7.88
CA ASP A 709 17.51 -2.45 -8.17
C ASP A 709 16.69 -2.74 -6.89
N TRP A 710 17.34 -2.79 -5.74
CA TRP A 710 16.69 -2.97 -4.43
C TRP A 710 15.98 -1.72 -3.92
N PHE A 711 16.41 -0.53 -4.36
CA PHE A 711 15.85 0.74 -3.94
C PHE A 711 15.01 1.36 -5.05
N PRO A 712 13.97 2.14 -4.71
CA PRO A 712 13.20 2.88 -5.71
C PRO A 712 14.09 3.80 -6.54
N GLU A 713 13.80 3.91 -7.84
CA GLU A 713 14.56 4.73 -8.78
C GLU A 713 14.58 6.21 -8.35
N GLU A 714 13.51 6.67 -7.70
CA GLU A 714 13.31 8.05 -7.28
C GLU A 714 14.25 8.51 -6.15
N ILE A 715 14.86 7.57 -5.42
CA ILE A 715 15.80 7.88 -4.34
C ILE A 715 17.21 7.36 -4.63
N SER A 716 17.44 6.74 -5.79
CA SER A 716 18.69 6.03 -6.10
C SER A 716 19.49 6.74 -7.18
N HIS A 717 20.70 7.18 -6.84
CA HIS A 717 21.52 7.99 -7.74
C HIS A 717 22.89 7.37 -7.96
N LYS A 718 23.26 7.11 -9.22
CA LYS A 718 24.62 6.73 -9.60
C LYS A 718 25.47 7.98 -9.83
N ILE A 719 26.67 8.00 -9.26
CA ILE A 719 27.60 9.12 -9.38
C ILE A 719 28.98 8.56 -9.71
N ASP A 720 29.57 9.09 -10.78
CA ASP A 720 30.94 8.78 -11.16
C ASP A 720 31.92 9.30 -10.09
N ALA A 721 32.70 8.38 -9.52
CA ALA A 721 33.69 8.65 -8.48
C ALA A 721 35.13 8.77 -9.02
N THR A 722 35.29 8.81 -10.34
CA THR A 722 36.59 9.04 -11.01
C THR A 722 37.17 10.43 -10.73
N PRO A 723 36.39 11.53 -10.75
CA PRO A 723 36.89 12.90 -10.53
C PRO A 723 37.45 13.16 -9.12
N SER A 724 37.90 14.41 -8.88
CA SER A 724 38.40 14.81 -7.55
C SER A 724 37.32 14.70 -6.47
N PRO A 725 37.69 14.49 -5.18
CA PRO A 725 36.72 14.41 -4.08
C PRO A 725 35.76 15.60 -4.02
N GLU A 726 36.25 16.80 -4.33
CA GLU A 726 35.48 18.05 -4.34
C GLU A 726 34.44 18.04 -5.47
N GLU A 727 34.82 17.64 -6.69
CA GLU A 727 33.90 17.55 -7.84
C GLU A 727 32.81 16.49 -7.62
N VAL A 728 33.18 15.34 -7.07
CA VAL A 728 32.22 14.28 -6.70
C VAL A 728 31.25 14.80 -5.64
N PHE A 729 31.74 15.57 -4.67
CA PHE A 729 30.89 16.18 -3.64
C PHE A 729 29.94 17.23 -4.22
N GLU A 730 30.40 18.07 -5.15
CA GLU A 730 29.53 19.02 -5.88
C GLU A 730 28.43 18.30 -6.67
N ALA A 731 28.74 17.16 -7.29
CA ALA A 731 27.74 16.34 -7.98
C ALA A 731 26.70 15.78 -7.01
N ILE A 732 27.13 15.29 -5.84
CA ILE A 732 26.24 14.81 -4.77
C ILE A 732 25.32 15.93 -4.27
N LYS A 733 25.84 17.14 -4.03
CA LYS A 733 25.04 18.28 -3.55
C LYS A 733 23.96 18.73 -4.51
N LYS A 734 24.10 18.48 -5.82
CA LYS A 734 23.04 18.79 -6.80
C LYS A 734 21.85 17.83 -6.70
N LEU A 735 22.04 16.67 -6.06
CA LEU A 735 21.04 15.63 -5.90
C LEU A 735 20.34 15.70 -4.53
N LEU A 736 21.06 16.17 -3.50
CA LEU A 736 20.62 16.29 -2.11
C LEU A 736 20.17 17.72 -1.76
#